data_AF-A0A4U9ETQ9-F1
#
_entry.id   AF-A0A4U9ETQ9-F1
#
_cell.length_a   1.000
_cell.length_b   1.000
_cell.length_c   1.000
_cell.angle_alpha   90.00
_cell.angle_beta   90.00
_cell.angle_gamma   90.00
#
_symmetry.space_group_name_H-M   'P 1'
#
loop_
_entity.id
_entity.type
_entity.pdbx_description
1 polymer ?
#
loop_
_entity_poly.entity_id
_entity_poly.type
_entity_poly.pdbx_seq_one_letter_code
_entity_poly.pdbx_strand_id
1 'polypeptide(L)'
;MACRLYLHPLVISTAQQFFFIYIAGFTSSKSALRPIGFVFFLISTFVALSSFEDFIEPPGWVSRAIISAFPQISLTYFERMIVRKIAYADDREKKDQPARSRFQEFRSRYVFGQEVASSMRGLGTAWEIRNIHNFDSRDPSYVPTATPFVCINLLKVLLCYFVHKLCITTQLSLNKGYMAPVYVPVFRRLGDVTMDELQVRYIATVTTVVSIFCFIQGGYSLASAASVVMNPKAVKDWRPIFGELSDSYCLRRFWSTFWHQGLQNNLRGTATWIVKNVFRLNSYCLTSRYLKILLAFALSGLVHVPSDMGSAVPAAKSGAIQFFSTQLIGLVLEDTFGDMFLPLWKYKTTRVLAKLAGYFWVISFLAWSGPVRWFPVILQQTPETELFRLSAFKPMAKISIMITPLHAIGFILLGYSGLCTVQLLWNYRKAKAIGLPVLITPIDPSNVPYLLCSSWLEPLLRKILPFGLGNFVEYNSRDWNYSQIHGLQERIGDTFIIVSPKQIRVFTGNAKASDDLCRRRKDFVKAVALYKPLEIFGRNVVTTEGDDWVRHRRITTPPFNERNSALVWDESKRQATDMLNMWASNPKGVVNPQSDTMVLALHVLTAAGFGRSYKFGSGLESELENHSLSYRDALSLILGNLFTAVFTATLNLPTWMLPSKFKKVQDAVINFRQYMAEMVAEEREAMNAGAEEQDNLMSILVRASENENKQGKGARHLTDTEIYGNLFSYNLAGHETTSNTLAYATVLLAANPEWQKWAAEEVDQVTAGVDLKDLDYETYYPQLKRVLAIMHETLRLFGAARAVPKTTLVDQTLKVNGTSYTIPKNTFIGVNLAGLHVSSASWGDNALEWLPSRWITRDETEGEKMTVMPTGAFLPWAAGPRVCPGKKFSQVEFVAVLASLLKEYTVEPDADGEGDLKTAASMALMEEAKQSSFNFLLKVKHPEKIKLRCVRRSENRA
;
A
#
# COMPACT_ATOMS: atom_id res chain seq x y z
N MET A 1 -13.84 28.53 2.04
CA MET A 1 -13.82 27.77 0.76
C MET A 1 -14.07 26.31 1.12
N ALA A 2 -15.33 25.86 1.06
CA ALA A 2 -15.70 24.51 1.50
C ALA A 2 -15.21 23.47 0.48
N CYS A 3 -14.52 22.43 0.96
CA CYS A 3 -14.00 21.34 0.14
C CYS A 3 -15.18 20.56 -0.47
N ARG A 4 -15.59 20.90 -1.70
CA ARG A 4 -16.56 20.11 -2.46
C ARG A 4 -15.86 18.86 -2.97
N LEU A 5 -16.23 17.70 -2.43
CA LEU A 5 -15.81 16.40 -2.98
C LEU A 5 -16.50 16.19 -4.33
N TYR A 6 -15.74 16.32 -5.42
CA TYR A 6 -16.21 16.03 -6.78
C TYR A 6 -16.18 14.52 -7.03
N LEU A 7 -17.23 13.81 -6.58
CA LEU A 7 -17.42 12.39 -6.87
C LEU A 7 -18.59 12.20 -7.82
N HIS A 8 -18.36 11.43 -8.90
CA HIS A 8 -19.38 11.17 -9.91
C HIS A 8 -20.58 10.41 -9.29
N PRO A 9 -21.84 10.83 -9.55
CA PRO A 9 -23.03 10.20 -8.95
C PRO A 9 -23.11 8.68 -9.14
N LEU A 10 -22.72 8.15 -10.31
CA LEU A 10 -22.67 6.70 -10.53
C LEU A 10 -21.70 5.96 -9.60
N VAL A 11 -20.58 6.59 -9.23
CA VAL A 11 -19.61 6.00 -8.28
C VAL A 11 -20.22 5.95 -6.89
N ILE A 12 -20.87 7.04 -6.47
CA ILE A 12 -21.59 7.10 -5.18
C ILE A 12 -22.69 6.04 -5.13
N SER A 13 -23.49 5.92 -6.19
CA SER A 13 -24.58 4.95 -6.28
C SER A 13 -24.05 3.50 -6.25
N THR A 14 -22.97 3.23 -6.98
CA THR A 14 -22.31 1.91 -7.00
C THR A 14 -21.76 1.55 -5.61
N ALA A 15 -21.10 2.50 -4.94
CA ALA A 15 -20.59 2.32 -3.58
C ALA A 15 -21.74 2.05 -2.59
N GLN A 16 -22.84 2.81 -2.66
CA GLN A 16 -24.05 2.57 -1.88
C GLN A 16 -24.59 1.15 -2.11
N GLN A 17 -24.67 0.68 -3.36
CA GLN A 17 -25.14 -0.67 -3.67
C GLN A 17 -24.23 -1.76 -3.10
N PHE A 18 -22.92 -1.67 -3.31
CA PHE A 18 -21.97 -2.64 -2.74
C PHE A 18 -22.03 -2.69 -1.21
N PHE A 19 -22.13 -1.52 -0.58
CA PHE A 19 -22.21 -1.43 0.87
C PHE A 19 -23.54 -1.99 1.41
N PHE A 20 -24.65 -1.77 0.70
CA PHE A 20 -25.94 -2.40 1.02
C PHE A 20 -25.80 -3.93 0.97
N ILE A 21 -25.31 -4.47 -0.16
CA ILE A 21 -25.15 -5.91 -0.37
C ILE A 21 -24.30 -6.53 0.73
N TYR A 22 -23.19 -5.86 1.07
CA TYR A 22 -22.30 -6.32 2.12
C TYR A 22 -22.99 -6.35 3.48
N ILE A 23 -23.64 -5.25 3.89
CA ILE A 23 -24.32 -5.19 5.19
C ILE A 23 -25.44 -6.23 5.27
N ALA A 24 -26.27 -6.34 4.25
CA ALA A 24 -27.38 -7.28 4.23
C ALA A 24 -26.92 -8.75 4.28
N GLY A 25 -25.89 -9.11 3.52
CA GLY A 25 -25.39 -10.49 3.43
C GLY A 25 -24.48 -10.94 4.57
N PHE A 26 -23.72 -10.02 5.16
CA PHE A 26 -22.60 -10.35 6.03
C PHE A 26 -22.72 -9.81 7.46
N THR A 27 -23.79 -9.10 7.81
CA THR A 27 -24.03 -8.63 9.19
C THR A 27 -25.30 -9.23 9.80
N SER A 28 -25.30 -9.46 11.10
CA SER A 28 -26.48 -9.88 11.85
C SER A 28 -27.47 -8.74 12.04
N SER A 29 -28.74 -9.06 12.31
CA SER A 29 -29.82 -8.10 12.60
C SER A 29 -29.54 -7.15 13.77
N LYS A 30 -28.61 -7.51 14.66
CA LYS A 30 -28.19 -6.73 15.84
C LYS A 30 -26.91 -5.92 15.62
N SER A 31 -26.29 -5.97 14.45
CA SER A 31 -25.01 -5.30 14.20
C SER A 31 -25.12 -3.77 14.27
N ALA A 32 -24.21 -3.14 15.00
CA ALA A 32 -24.07 -1.67 15.04
C ALA A 32 -23.65 -1.07 13.69
N LEU A 33 -23.12 -1.87 12.76
CA LEU A 33 -22.78 -1.41 11.40
C LEU A 33 -24.03 -1.00 10.61
N ARG A 34 -25.21 -1.53 10.95
CA ARG A 34 -26.46 -1.19 10.25
C ARG A 34 -26.86 0.27 10.43
N PRO A 35 -27.02 0.81 11.66
CA PRO A 35 -27.32 2.23 11.86
C PRO A 35 -26.17 3.14 11.42
N ILE A 36 -24.90 2.75 11.61
CA ILE A 36 -23.74 3.50 11.07
C ILE A 36 -23.82 3.59 9.55
N GLY A 37 -24.18 2.47 8.91
CA GLY A 37 -24.36 2.44 7.47
C GLY A 37 -25.46 3.39 7.02
N PHE A 38 -26.58 3.49 7.74
CA PHE A 38 -27.63 4.45 7.39
C PHE A 38 -27.11 5.90 7.36
N VAL A 39 -26.25 6.30 8.32
CA VAL A 39 -25.58 7.60 8.31
C VAL A 39 -24.73 7.78 7.05
N PHE A 40 -23.97 6.76 6.65
CA PHE A 40 -23.22 6.77 5.39
C PHE A 40 -24.13 6.96 4.17
N PHE A 41 -25.29 6.30 4.11
CA PHE A 41 -26.25 6.48 3.02
C PHE A 41 -26.82 7.90 2.99
N LEU A 42 -27.10 8.52 4.13
CA LEU A 42 -27.58 9.91 4.20
C LEU A 42 -26.51 10.89 3.72
N ILE A 43 -25.25 10.75 4.17
CA ILE A 43 -24.13 11.58 3.73
C ILE A 43 -23.90 11.40 2.23
N SER A 44 -23.88 10.16 1.75
CA SER A 44 -23.69 9.85 0.32
C SER A 44 -24.79 10.46 -0.55
N THR A 45 -26.05 10.39 -0.10
CA THR A 45 -27.18 11.03 -0.79
C THR A 45 -27.03 12.55 -0.78
N PHE A 46 -26.62 13.16 0.34
CA PHE A 46 -26.34 14.60 0.39
C PHE A 46 -25.21 15.03 -0.57
N VAL A 47 -24.10 14.29 -0.60
CA VAL A 47 -22.98 14.55 -1.52
C VAL A 47 -23.42 14.40 -2.98
N ALA A 48 -24.18 13.35 -3.31
CA ALA A 48 -24.71 13.13 -4.66
C ALA A 48 -25.65 14.28 -5.08
N LEU A 49 -26.57 14.70 -4.21
CA LEU A 49 -27.51 15.79 -4.50
C LEU A 49 -26.86 17.17 -4.54
N SER A 50 -25.72 17.38 -3.86
CA SER A 50 -25.01 18.66 -3.87
C SER A 50 -24.05 18.83 -5.06
N SER A 51 -23.69 17.74 -5.74
CA SER A 51 -22.77 17.74 -6.88
C SER A 51 -23.43 17.31 -8.19
N PHE A 52 -24.72 16.97 -8.20
CA PHE A 52 -25.36 16.36 -9.37
C PHE A 52 -25.30 17.24 -10.62
N GLU A 53 -25.49 18.56 -10.47
CA GLU A 53 -25.51 19.51 -11.59
C GLU A 53 -24.15 19.61 -12.29
N ASP A 54 -23.08 19.18 -11.63
CA ASP A 54 -21.74 19.16 -12.21
C ASP A 54 -21.58 18.01 -13.23
N PHE A 55 -22.43 16.97 -13.16
CA PHE A 55 -22.28 15.74 -13.95
C PHE A 55 -23.49 15.40 -14.82
N ILE A 56 -24.69 15.84 -14.43
CA ILE A 56 -25.95 15.51 -15.10
C ILE A 56 -26.56 16.81 -15.64
N GLU A 57 -27.00 16.79 -16.90
CA GLU A 57 -27.76 17.88 -17.54
C GLU A 57 -29.26 17.68 -17.28
N PRO A 58 -29.89 18.50 -16.43
CA PRO A 58 -31.33 18.69 -16.47
C PRO A 58 -31.70 19.67 -17.61
N PRO A 59 -32.93 19.60 -18.17
CA PRO A 59 -34.03 18.71 -17.81
C PRO A 59 -34.02 17.39 -18.60
N GLY A 60 -34.43 16.29 -17.96
CA GLY A 60 -34.63 15.01 -18.67
C GLY A 60 -35.08 13.87 -17.78
N TRP A 61 -35.86 12.92 -18.30
CA TRP A 61 -36.43 11.82 -17.51
C TRP A 61 -35.37 10.89 -16.91
N VAL A 62 -34.28 10.66 -17.64
CA VAL A 62 -33.11 9.91 -17.14
C VAL A 62 -32.46 10.65 -15.97
N SER A 63 -32.29 11.98 -16.08
CA SER A 63 -31.78 12.84 -15.00
C SER A 63 -32.66 12.76 -13.75
N ARG A 64 -33.99 12.76 -13.92
CA ARG A 64 -34.95 12.54 -12.81
C ARG A 64 -34.77 11.17 -12.15
N ALA A 65 -34.60 10.12 -12.95
CA ALA A 65 -34.43 8.75 -12.46
C ALA A 65 -33.15 8.60 -11.62
N ILE A 66 -32.02 9.10 -12.13
CA ILE A 66 -30.71 8.96 -11.49
C ILE A 66 -30.71 9.70 -10.14
N ILE A 67 -31.18 10.94 -10.12
CA ILE A 67 -31.19 11.76 -8.90
C ILE A 67 -32.14 11.21 -7.84
N SER A 68 -33.33 10.74 -8.24
CA SER A 68 -34.30 10.18 -7.28
C SER A 68 -33.89 8.81 -6.73
N ALA A 69 -32.97 8.10 -7.40
CA ALA A 69 -32.45 6.82 -6.92
C ALA A 69 -31.74 6.94 -5.56
N PHE A 70 -30.97 8.01 -5.31
CA PHE A 70 -30.21 8.17 -4.05
C PHE A 70 -31.10 8.18 -2.79
N PRO A 71 -32.10 9.08 -2.65
CA PRO A 71 -32.99 9.06 -1.49
C PRO A 71 -33.83 7.78 -1.44
N GLN A 72 -34.18 7.19 -2.59
CA GLN A 72 -34.90 5.91 -2.62
C GLN A 72 -34.06 4.75 -2.07
N ILE A 73 -32.77 4.68 -2.41
CA ILE A 73 -31.83 3.68 -1.89
C ILE A 73 -31.67 3.87 -0.38
N SER A 74 -31.48 5.11 0.10
CA SER A 74 -31.39 5.40 1.55
C SER A 74 -32.65 4.96 2.30
N LEU A 75 -33.84 5.24 1.76
CA LEU A 75 -35.11 4.85 2.36
C LEU A 75 -35.29 3.33 2.36
N THR A 76 -34.90 2.66 1.28
CA THR A 76 -34.94 1.19 1.17
C THR A 76 -34.00 0.53 2.18
N TYR A 77 -32.80 1.09 2.34
CA TYR A 77 -31.84 0.63 3.34
C TYR A 77 -32.40 0.76 4.75
N PHE A 78 -32.96 1.93 5.08
CA PHE A 78 -33.57 2.17 6.40
C PHE A 78 -34.68 1.16 6.69
N GLU A 79 -35.61 0.99 5.74
CA GLU A 79 -36.74 0.09 5.91
C GLU A 79 -36.29 -1.37 6.12
N ARG A 80 -35.33 -1.85 5.33
CA ARG A 80 -34.93 -3.26 5.36
C ARG A 80 -33.99 -3.57 6.50
N MET A 81 -32.98 -2.72 6.73
CA MET A 81 -31.92 -2.99 7.69
C MET A 81 -32.27 -2.54 9.11
N ILE A 82 -33.05 -1.46 9.25
CA ILE A 82 -33.38 -0.86 10.56
C ILE A 82 -34.80 -1.22 11.00
N VAL A 83 -35.80 -1.07 10.12
CA VAL A 83 -37.21 -1.33 10.48
C VAL A 83 -37.51 -2.83 10.50
N ARG A 84 -37.27 -3.54 9.40
CA ARG A 84 -37.54 -4.99 9.28
C ARG A 84 -36.41 -5.87 9.82
N LYS A 85 -35.19 -5.33 9.90
CA LYS A 85 -33.98 -6.02 10.36
C LYS A 85 -33.67 -7.31 9.59
N ILE A 86 -33.96 -7.33 8.28
CA ILE A 86 -33.71 -8.46 7.37
C ILE A 86 -32.24 -8.90 7.47
N ALA A 87 -31.97 -10.20 7.61
CA ALA A 87 -30.63 -10.72 7.84
C ALA A 87 -30.49 -12.15 7.34
N TYR A 88 -29.34 -12.46 6.73
CA TYR A 88 -29.09 -13.80 6.18
C TYR A 88 -29.20 -14.92 7.23
N ALA A 89 -28.78 -14.64 8.48
CA ALA A 89 -28.79 -15.59 9.58
C ALA A 89 -30.20 -15.88 10.13
N ASP A 90 -31.13 -14.94 10.00
CA ASP A 90 -32.46 -15.02 10.61
C ASP A 90 -33.52 -15.47 9.59
N ASP A 91 -33.35 -15.14 8.29
CA ASP A 91 -34.34 -15.44 7.23
C ASP A 91 -34.15 -16.80 6.52
N ARG A 92 -33.01 -17.48 6.73
CA ARG A 92 -32.74 -18.82 6.19
C ARG A 92 -32.45 -19.84 7.29
N GLU A 93 -33.31 -19.89 8.31
CA GLU A 93 -33.41 -21.09 9.12
C GLU A 93 -33.89 -22.27 8.26
N LYS A 94 -32.97 -23.15 7.88
CA LYS A 94 -33.26 -24.60 7.89
C LYS A 94 -32.03 -25.34 8.39
N LYS A 95 -32.20 -25.97 9.56
CA LYS A 95 -31.50 -27.17 10.00
C LYS A 95 -31.47 -28.18 8.83
N ASP A 96 -30.39 -28.93 8.72
CA ASP A 96 -30.15 -30.02 7.76
C ASP A 96 -29.68 -29.64 6.35
N GLN A 97 -28.77 -28.66 6.21
CA GLN A 97 -27.98 -28.51 4.97
C GLN A 97 -26.55 -28.98 5.17
N PRO A 98 -25.98 -29.77 4.23
CA PRO A 98 -24.60 -30.24 4.32
C PRO A 98 -23.63 -29.07 4.41
N ALA A 99 -22.51 -29.28 5.10
CA ALA A 99 -21.48 -28.26 5.31
C ALA A 99 -21.05 -27.65 3.95
N ARG A 100 -21.45 -26.40 3.71
CA ARG A 100 -21.09 -25.68 2.49
C ARG A 100 -19.62 -25.27 2.56
N SER A 101 -18.91 -25.31 1.43
CA SER A 101 -17.57 -24.73 1.36
C SER A 101 -17.62 -23.22 1.64
N ARG A 102 -16.51 -22.65 2.14
CA ARG A 102 -16.43 -21.20 2.45
C ARG A 102 -16.79 -20.31 1.25
N PHE A 103 -16.45 -20.73 0.02
CA PHE A 103 -16.80 -20.01 -1.19
C PHE A 103 -18.30 -20.07 -1.51
N GLN A 104 -18.93 -21.24 -1.33
CA GLN A 104 -20.38 -21.38 -1.50
C GLN A 104 -21.15 -20.58 -0.44
N GLU A 105 -20.65 -20.53 0.80
CA GLU A 105 -21.24 -19.69 1.84
C GLU A 105 -21.14 -18.21 1.47
N PHE A 106 -19.95 -17.73 1.10
CA PHE A 106 -19.75 -16.35 0.64
C PHE A 106 -20.69 -15.99 -0.53
N ARG A 107 -20.74 -16.85 -1.56
CA ARG A 107 -21.63 -16.65 -2.72
C ARG A 107 -23.09 -16.58 -2.29
N SER A 108 -23.52 -17.43 -1.37
CA SER A 108 -24.91 -17.43 -0.88
C SER A 108 -25.27 -16.16 -0.10
N ARG A 109 -24.34 -15.65 0.72
CA ARG A 109 -24.50 -14.38 1.45
C ARG A 109 -24.51 -13.18 0.50
N TYR A 110 -23.66 -13.18 -0.51
CA TYR A 110 -23.63 -12.13 -1.53
C TYR A 110 -24.92 -12.11 -2.36
N VAL A 111 -25.39 -13.26 -2.84
CA VAL A 111 -26.65 -13.36 -3.60
C VAL A 111 -27.84 -12.90 -2.75
N PHE A 112 -27.90 -13.28 -1.48
CA PHE A 112 -28.92 -12.76 -0.56
C PHE A 112 -28.82 -11.24 -0.39
N GLY A 113 -27.61 -10.71 -0.17
CA GLY A 113 -27.40 -9.27 -0.07
C GLY A 113 -27.85 -8.52 -1.32
N GLN A 114 -27.58 -9.08 -2.50
CA GLN A 114 -28.04 -8.56 -3.78
C GLN A 114 -29.56 -8.58 -3.89
N GLU A 115 -30.22 -9.69 -3.55
CA GLU A 115 -31.68 -9.81 -3.53
C GLU A 115 -32.32 -8.78 -2.60
N VAL A 116 -31.76 -8.58 -1.41
CA VAL A 116 -32.21 -7.59 -0.43
C VAL A 116 -31.95 -6.15 -0.89
N ALA A 117 -30.92 -5.88 -1.67
CA ALA A 117 -30.64 -4.53 -2.18
C ALA A 117 -31.48 -4.19 -3.44
N SER A 118 -31.72 -5.16 -4.33
CA SER A 118 -32.32 -4.91 -5.65
C SER A 118 -33.81 -5.23 -5.75
N SER A 119 -34.37 -6.10 -4.90
CA SER A 119 -35.78 -6.52 -5.00
C SER A 119 -36.71 -5.43 -4.48
N MET A 120 -37.23 -4.53 -5.30
CA MET A 120 -38.08 -3.42 -4.83
C MET A 120 -39.35 -3.86 -4.09
N ARG A 121 -39.94 -4.99 -4.50
CA ARG A 121 -41.26 -5.46 -4.00
C ARG A 121 -41.21 -6.73 -3.17
N GLY A 122 -40.04 -7.36 -2.99
CA GLY A 122 -39.90 -8.58 -2.19
C GLY A 122 -40.75 -9.74 -2.70
N LEU A 123 -40.89 -9.90 -4.03
CA LEU A 123 -41.72 -10.96 -4.61
C LEU A 123 -41.22 -12.34 -4.17
N GLY A 124 -42.14 -13.18 -3.69
CA GLY A 124 -41.84 -14.53 -3.20
C GLY A 124 -41.14 -14.58 -1.84
N THR A 125 -41.01 -13.46 -1.12
CA THR A 125 -40.38 -13.41 0.20
C THR A 125 -41.40 -13.16 1.31
N ALA A 126 -41.01 -13.39 2.58
CA ALA A 126 -41.86 -13.12 3.74
C ALA A 126 -42.26 -11.63 3.90
N TRP A 127 -41.65 -10.75 3.10
CA TRP A 127 -41.78 -9.32 3.19
C TRP A 127 -42.30 -8.69 1.88
N GLU A 128 -42.97 -9.49 1.04
CA GLU A 128 -43.69 -9.09 -0.17
C GLU A 128 -44.68 -7.93 0.11
N ILE A 129 -44.82 -6.99 -0.84
CA ILE A 129 -45.84 -5.92 -0.74
C ILE A 129 -47.24 -6.56 -0.81
N ARG A 130 -48.20 -6.02 -0.05
CA ARG A 130 -49.61 -6.46 -0.12
C ARG A 130 -50.27 -5.99 -1.42
N ASN A 131 -51.31 -6.69 -1.87
CA ASN A 131 -52.14 -6.32 -3.03
C ASN A 131 -51.40 -6.27 -4.38
N ILE A 132 -50.30 -7.01 -4.54
CA ILE A 132 -49.64 -7.16 -5.85
C ILE A 132 -50.55 -7.98 -6.76
N HIS A 133 -50.78 -7.49 -7.98
CA HIS A 133 -51.58 -8.19 -8.96
C HIS A 133 -50.79 -9.32 -9.62
N ASN A 134 -51.48 -10.43 -9.89
CA ASN A 134 -50.91 -11.54 -10.66
C ASN A 134 -50.92 -11.23 -12.16
N PHE A 135 -50.28 -12.08 -12.96
CA PHE A 135 -50.29 -11.92 -14.42
C PHE A 135 -51.69 -12.07 -15.03
N ASP A 136 -52.51 -12.92 -14.41
CA ASP A 136 -53.93 -13.09 -14.72
C ASP A 136 -54.73 -12.94 -13.42
N SER A 137 -55.81 -12.15 -13.46
CA SER A 137 -56.70 -11.95 -12.30
C SER A 137 -57.65 -13.12 -12.07
N ARG A 138 -57.85 -14.00 -13.06
CA ARG A 138 -58.67 -15.22 -12.98
C ARG A 138 -57.86 -16.45 -12.56
N ASP A 139 -56.58 -16.50 -12.92
CA ASP A 139 -55.65 -17.55 -12.52
C ASP A 139 -54.40 -16.97 -11.82
N PRO A 140 -54.39 -16.91 -10.48
CA PRO A 140 -53.25 -16.45 -9.70
C PRO A 140 -51.94 -17.25 -9.90
N SER A 141 -52.03 -18.48 -10.40
CA SER A 141 -50.87 -19.37 -10.61
C SER A 141 -50.22 -19.18 -11.97
N TYR A 142 -50.90 -18.49 -12.90
CA TYR A 142 -50.43 -18.27 -14.25
C TYR A 142 -49.13 -17.43 -14.28
N VAL A 143 -48.11 -17.95 -14.98
CA VAL A 143 -46.88 -17.24 -15.30
C VAL A 143 -46.66 -17.35 -16.81
N PRO A 144 -46.54 -16.23 -17.55
CA PRO A 144 -46.34 -16.28 -18.99
C PRO A 144 -44.98 -16.89 -19.35
N THR A 145 -44.87 -17.46 -20.55
CA THR A 145 -43.58 -17.92 -21.07
C THR A 145 -42.68 -16.74 -21.44
N ALA A 146 -41.37 -16.96 -21.46
CA ALA A 146 -40.38 -15.89 -21.63
C ALA A 146 -40.54 -15.10 -22.93
N THR A 147 -40.77 -15.77 -24.06
CA THR A 147 -40.85 -15.11 -25.38
C THR A 147 -42.05 -14.16 -25.50
N PRO A 148 -43.31 -14.59 -25.24
CA PRO A 148 -44.46 -13.68 -25.24
C PRO A 148 -44.32 -12.56 -24.21
N PHE A 149 -43.77 -12.85 -23.03
CA PHE A 149 -43.52 -11.84 -22.01
C PHE A 149 -42.58 -10.74 -22.52
N VAL A 150 -41.44 -11.11 -23.14
CA VAL A 150 -40.48 -10.15 -23.69
C VAL A 150 -41.13 -9.33 -24.81
N CYS A 151 -41.81 -9.96 -25.78
CA CYS A 151 -42.48 -9.26 -26.88
C CYS A 151 -43.52 -8.25 -26.37
N ILE A 152 -44.38 -8.65 -25.42
CA ILE A 152 -45.39 -7.77 -24.82
C ILE A 152 -44.72 -6.59 -24.09
N ASN A 153 -43.65 -6.82 -23.34
CA ASN A 153 -42.97 -5.74 -22.63
C ASN A 153 -42.23 -4.79 -23.57
N LEU A 154 -41.62 -5.27 -24.66
CA LEU A 154 -41.03 -4.42 -25.68
C LEU A 154 -42.10 -3.59 -26.42
N LEU A 155 -43.27 -4.17 -26.72
CA LEU A 155 -44.40 -3.42 -27.25
C LEU A 155 -44.88 -2.34 -26.28
N LYS A 156 -44.93 -2.63 -24.98
CA LYS A 156 -45.24 -1.63 -23.94
C LYS A 156 -44.21 -0.51 -23.91
N VAL A 157 -42.92 -0.79 -24.09
CA VAL A 157 -41.87 0.25 -24.17
C VAL A 157 -42.15 1.20 -25.34
N LEU A 158 -42.43 0.65 -26.53
CA LEU A 158 -42.74 1.45 -27.72
C LEU A 158 -44.01 2.30 -27.52
N LEU A 159 -45.10 1.69 -27.02
CA LEU A 159 -46.34 2.40 -26.76
C LEU A 159 -46.14 3.51 -25.71
N CYS A 160 -45.43 3.22 -24.64
CA CYS A 160 -45.11 4.22 -23.61
C CYS A 160 -44.29 5.38 -24.19
N TYR A 161 -43.34 5.12 -25.09
CA TYR A 161 -42.58 6.18 -25.76
C TYR A 161 -43.49 7.11 -26.59
N PHE A 162 -44.37 6.55 -27.42
CA PHE A 162 -45.27 7.36 -28.26
C PHE A 162 -46.29 8.15 -27.44
N VAL A 163 -46.94 7.52 -26.46
CA VAL A 163 -47.92 8.18 -25.59
C VAL A 163 -47.24 9.27 -24.77
N HIS A 164 -46.04 9.00 -24.25
CA HIS A 164 -45.25 9.99 -23.53
C HIS A 164 -44.93 11.20 -24.42
N LYS A 165 -44.45 10.97 -25.64
CA LYS A 165 -44.16 12.04 -26.60
C LYS A 165 -45.39 12.89 -26.90
N LEU A 166 -46.54 12.25 -27.11
CA LEU A 166 -47.82 12.94 -27.30
C LEU A 166 -48.16 13.83 -26.09
N CYS A 167 -48.06 13.31 -24.87
CA CYS A 167 -48.30 14.09 -23.65
C CYS A 167 -47.38 15.32 -23.56
N ILE A 168 -46.07 15.16 -23.83
CA ILE A 168 -45.11 16.29 -23.80
C ILE A 168 -45.47 17.32 -24.89
N THR A 169 -45.77 16.89 -26.12
CA THR A 169 -46.20 17.80 -27.18
C THR A 169 -47.45 18.58 -26.80
N THR A 170 -48.45 17.91 -26.21
CA THR A 170 -49.66 18.58 -25.70
C THR A 170 -49.32 19.59 -24.60
N GLN A 171 -48.44 19.24 -23.66
CA GLN A 171 -48.02 20.14 -22.58
C GLN A 171 -47.31 21.39 -23.11
N LEU A 172 -46.47 21.24 -24.12
CA LEU A 172 -45.78 22.35 -24.78
C LEU A 172 -46.71 23.30 -25.52
N SER A 173 -47.87 22.81 -25.99
CA SER A 173 -48.90 23.64 -26.66
C SER A 173 -49.82 24.40 -25.70
N LEU A 174 -49.77 24.13 -24.39
CA LEU A 174 -50.63 24.82 -23.42
C LEU A 174 -50.18 26.27 -23.21
N ASN A 175 -51.15 27.15 -22.92
CA ASN A 175 -50.85 28.55 -22.57
C ASN A 175 -50.13 28.61 -21.21
N LYS A 176 -48.80 28.81 -21.27
CA LYS A 176 -47.91 28.87 -20.09
C LYS A 176 -48.23 30.03 -19.14
N GLY A 177 -48.95 31.07 -19.58
CA GLY A 177 -49.35 32.19 -18.74
C GLY A 177 -50.22 31.77 -17.54
N TYR A 178 -51.09 30.78 -17.74
CA TYR A 178 -51.94 30.21 -16.68
C TYR A 178 -51.19 29.25 -15.73
N MET A 179 -49.87 29.04 -15.93
CA MET A 179 -49.05 28.20 -15.06
C MET A 179 -48.23 29.00 -14.04
N ALA A 180 -48.37 30.33 -14.00
CA ALA A 180 -47.69 31.16 -13.02
C ALA A 180 -48.16 30.87 -11.58
N PRO A 181 -47.32 31.11 -10.54
CA PRO A 181 -47.65 30.78 -9.14
C PRO A 181 -48.98 31.35 -8.63
N VAL A 182 -49.41 32.51 -9.18
CA VAL A 182 -50.69 33.17 -8.83
C VAL A 182 -51.93 32.35 -9.23
N TYR A 183 -51.82 31.44 -10.21
CA TYR A 183 -52.91 30.57 -10.68
C TYR A 183 -52.97 29.22 -9.95
N VAL A 184 -51.99 28.91 -9.09
CA VAL A 184 -52.00 27.67 -8.31
C VAL A 184 -53.17 27.61 -7.30
N PRO A 185 -53.44 28.64 -6.46
CA PRO A 185 -54.47 28.59 -5.43
C PRO A 185 -55.88 28.98 -5.94
N VAL A 186 -56.56 28.08 -6.66
CA VAL A 186 -57.91 28.31 -7.26
C VAL A 186 -58.94 28.81 -6.24
N PHE A 187 -59.02 28.21 -5.06
CA PHE A 187 -60.03 28.58 -4.06
C PHE A 187 -59.86 29.99 -3.47
N ARG A 188 -58.69 30.63 -3.64
CA ARG A 188 -58.47 32.03 -3.23
C ARG A 188 -58.90 33.03 -4.30
N ARG A 189 -59.24 32.56 -5.50
CA ARG A 189 -59.50 33.36 -6.70
C ARG A 189 -60.78 32.95 -7.41
N LEU A 190 -61.77 32.39 -6.70
CA LEU A 190 -62.98 31.84 -7.34
C LEU A 190 -63.71 32.82 -8.25
N GLY A 191 -63.64 34.13 -7.99
CA GLY A 191 -64.22 35.17 -8.85
C GLY A 191 -63.44 35.48 -10.13
N ASP A 192 -62.16 35.11 -10.21
CA ASP A 192 -61.25 35.44 -11.33
C ASP A 192 -60.87 34.21 -12.19
N VAL A 193 -61.43 33.04 -11.88
CA VAL A 193 -61.09 31.78 -12.57
C VAL A 193 -61.86 31.68 -13.88
N THR A 194 -61.13 31.56 -14.99
CA THR A 194 -61.71 31.45 -16.33
C THR A 194 -61.80 29.99 -16.80
N MET A 195 -62.65 29.71 -17.80
CA MET A 195 -62.75 28.36 -18.38
C MET A 195 -61.43 27.94 -19.04
N ASP A 196 -60.70 28.87 -19.66
CA ASP A 196 -59.40 28.61 -20.29
C ASP A 196 -58.34 28.19 -19.25
N GLU A 197 -58.33 28.83 -18.07
CA GLU A 197 -57.47 28.43 -16.95
C GLU A 197 -57.77 26.99 -16.50
N LEU A 198 -59.06 26.66 -16.35
CA LEU A 198 -59.50 25.32 -15.97
C LEU A 198 -59.11 24.29 -17.02
N GLN A 199 -59.29 24.58 -18.31
CA GLN A 199 -58.87 23.70 -19.40
C GLN A 199 -57.37 23.41 -19.35
N VAL A 200 -56.52 24.46 -19.24
CA VAL A 200 -55.07 24.29 -19.13
C VAL A 200 -54.71 23.43 -17.92
N ARG A 201 -55.32 23.67 -16.77
CA ARG A 201 -55.10 22.91 -15.53
C ARG A 201 -55.44 21.43 -15.68
N TYR A 202 -56.61 21.10 -16.23
CA TYR A 202 -57.03 19.71 -16.41
C TYR A 202 -56.17 18.98 -17.44
N ILE A 203 -55.89 19.61 -18.59
CA ILE A 203 -55.05 19.00 -19.64
C ILE A 203 -53.63 18.79 -19.12
N ALA A 204 -53.03 19.80 -18.49
CA ALA A 204 -51.68 19.70 -17.90
C ALA A 204 -51.59 18.55 -16.87
N THR A 205 -52.63 18.41 -16.05
CA THR A 205 -52.70 17.35 -15.02
C THR A 205 -52.78 15.96 -15.66
N VAL A 206 -53.77 15.73 -16.52
CA VAL A 206 -54.00 14.41 -17.13
C VAL A 206 -52.78 13.97 -17.93
N THR A 207 -52.25 14.86 -18.77
CA THR A 207 -51.04 14.57 -19.56
C THR A 207 -49.83 14.29 -18.67
N THR A 208 -49.70 14.96 -17.51
CA THR A 208 -48.58 14.70 -16.59
C THR A 208 -48.69 13.34 -15.93
N VAL A 209 -49.88 12.98 -15.43
CA VAL A 209 -50.13 11.68 -14.80
C VAL A 209 -49.87 10.55 -15.78
N VAL A 210 -50.39 10.67 -17.02
CA VAL A 210 -50.17 9.67 -18.09
C VAL A 210 -48.69 9.61 -18.48
N SER A 211 -48.03 10.76 -18.60
CA SER A 211 -46.60 10.84 -18.92
C SER A 211 -45.72 10.14 -17.87
N ILE A 212 -46.00 10.35 -16.57
CA ILE A 212 -45.33 9.67 -15.47
C ILE A 212 -45.62 8.16 -15.49
N PHE A 213 -46.86 7.76 -15.77
CA PHE A 213 -47.23 6.36 -15.90
C PHE A 213 -46.40 5.69 -17.01
N CYS A 214 -46.33 6.31 -18.19
CA CYS A 214 -45.54 5.80 -19.32
C CYS A 214 -44.05 5.70 -18.99
N PHE A 215 -43.50 6.65 -18.23
CA PHE A 215 -42.11 6.60 -17.80
C PHE A 215 -41.82 5.42 -16.88
N ILE A 216 -42.64 5.23 -15.83
CA ILE A 216 -42.46 4.13 -14.89
C ILE A 216 -42.71 2.78 -15.58
N GLN A 217 -43.80 2.67 -16.34
CA GLN A 217 -44.16 1.43 -17.04
C GLN A 217 -43.14 1.10 -18.13
N GLY A 218 -42.69 2.08 -18.91
CA GLY A 218 -41.67 1.90 -19.95
C GLY A 218 -40.34 1.43 -19.38
N GLY A 219 -39.82 2.12 -18.35
CA GLY A 219 -38.58 1.72 -17.68
C GLY A 219 -38.68 0.33 -17.03
N TYR A 220 -39.81 0.03 -16.38
CA TYR A 220 -40.07 -1.28 -15.80
C TYR A 220 -40.14 -2.39 -16.85
N SER A 221 -40.79 -2.13 -18.00
CA SER A 221 -40.92 -3.09 -19.10
C SER A 221 -39.59 -3.34 -19.81
N LEU A 222 -38.75 -2.31 -19.93
CA LEU A 222 -37.41 -2.44 -20.49
C LEU A 222 -36.50 -3.28 -19.57
N ALA A 223 -36.51 -2.99 -18.27
CA ALA A 223 -35.74 -3.74 -17.29
C ALA A 223 -36.20 -5.20 -17.17
N SER A 224 -37.52 -5.45 -17.22
CA SER A 224 -38.08 -6.80 -17.18
C SER A 224 -37.73 -7.61 -18.43
N ALA A 225 -37.83 -7.01 -19.61
CA ALA A 225 -37.44 -7.65 -20.86
C ALA A 225 -35.96 -8.03 -20.85
N ALA A 226 -35.07 -7.10 -20.48
CA ALA A 226 -33.63 -7.36 -20.38
C ALA A 226 -33.30 -8.45 -19.35
N SER A 227 -33.96 -8.43 -18.19
CA SER A 227 -33.77 -9.44 -17.15
C SER A 227 -34.22 -10.83 -17.58
N VAL A 228 -35.35 -10.95 -18.29
CA VAL A 228 -35.90 -12.22 -18.76
C VAL A 228 -35.09 -12.78 -19.94
N VAL A 229 -34.55 -11.93 -20.82
CA VAL A 229 -33.61 -12.34 -21.87
C VAL A 229 -32.35 -12.98 -21.26
N MET A 230 -31.81 -12.40 -20.19
CA MET A 230 -30.63 -12.96 -19.50
C MET A 230 -30.97 -14.20 -18.66
N ASN A 231 -32.17 -14.28 -18.12
CA ASN A 231 -32.63 -15.42 -17.31
C ASN A 231 -34.13 -15.67 -17.53
N PRO A 232 -34.50 -16.64 -18.39
CA PRO A 232 -35.91 -16.94 -18.66
C PRO A 232 -36.74 -17.31 -17.42
N LYS A 233 -36.11 -17.78 -16.34
CA LYS A 233 -36.80 -18.11 -15.08
C LYS A 233 -37.19 -16.88 -14.26
N ALA A 234 -36.67 -15.70 -14.60
CA ALA A 234 -36.95 -14.45 -13.90
C ALA A 234 -38.35 -13.90 -14.18
N VAL A 235 -39.12 -14.43 -15.14
CA VAL A 235 -40.44 -13.91 -15.52
C VAL A 235 -41.36 -13.75 -14.30
N LYS A 236 -41.36 -14.72 -13.40
CA LYS A 236 -42.16 -14.71 -12.16
C LYS A 236 -41.83 -13.52 -11.23
N ASP A 237 -40.61 -12.98 -11.31
CA ASP A 237 -40.12 -11.87 -10.48
C ASP A 237 -40.52 -10.50 -11.06
N TRP A 238 -41.24 -10.47 -12.18
CA TRP A 238 -41.65 -9.26 -12.88
C TRP A 238 -43.18 -9.08 -13.02
N ARG A 239 -43.94 -9.41 -11.96
CA ARG A 239 -45.41 -9.14 -11.88
C ARG A 239 -45.79 -7.68 -12.18
N PRO A 240 -46.99 -7.38 -12.70
CA PRO A 240 -47.41 -6.01 -13.04
C PRO A 240 -47.09 -4.96 -11.95
N ILE A 241 -46.52 -3.81 -12.35
CA ILE A 241 -46.12 -2.73 -11.42
C ILE A 241 -47.28 -1.79 -11.05
N PHE A 242 -48.27 -1.68 -11.92
CA PHE A 242 -49.55 -0.99 -11.70
C PHE A 242 -50.67 -2.02 -11.54
N GLY A 243 -51.71 -1.64 -10.81
CA GLY A 243 -52.95 -2.39 -10.71
C GLY A 243 -53.89 -2.17 -11.89
N GLU A 244 -55.10 -2.72 -11.81
CA GLU A 244 -56.11 -2.50 -12.85
C GLU A 244 -56.67 -1.07 -12.79
N LEU A 245 -56.86 -0.44 -13.96
CA LEU A 245 -57.44 0.91 -14.03
C LEU A 245 -58.86 0.96 -13.44
N SER A 246 -59.56 -0.18 -13.50
CA SER A 246 -60.92 -0.41 -12.99
C SER A 246 -61.08 -0.17 -11.47
N ASP A 247 -59.96 -0.14 -10.74
CA ASP A 247 -59.88 0.09 -9.30
C ASP A 247 -59.60 1.55 -8.92
N SER A 248 -59.29 2.43 -9.87
CA SER A 248 -58.76 3.77 -9.60
C SER A 248 -59.82 4.85 -9.31
N TYR A 249 -61.04 4.45 -8.93
CA TYR A 249 -62.21 5.33 -8.76
C TYR A 249 -62.30 6.07 -7.40
N CYS A 250 -61.31 5.93 -6.52
CA CYS A 250 -61.14 6.80 -5.34
C CYS A 250 -59.64 6.96 -5.04
N LEU A 251 -59.24 8.04 -4.37
CA LEU A 251 -57.86 8.37 -4.04
C LEU A 251 -57.22 7.26 -3.21
N ARG A 252 -57.95 6.66 -2.26
CA ARG A 252 -57.46 5.52 -1.48
C ARG A 252 -57.02 4.36 -2.38
N ARG A 253 -57.88 3.93 -3.32
CA ARG A 253 -57.55 2.83 -4.24
C ARG A 253 -56.55 3.25 -5.30
N PHE A 254 -56.65 4.48 -5.81
CA PHE A 254 -55.69 5.06 -6.73
C PHE A 254 -54.27 4.92 -6.17
N TRP A 255 -53.99 5.41 -4.97
CA TRP A 255 -52.65 5.37 -4.38
C TRP A 255 -52.24 4.00 -3.80
N SER A 256 -53.19 3.16 -3.37
CA SER A 256 -52.86 1.91 -2.67
C SER A 256 -52.94 0.65 -3.52
N THR A 257 -53.74 0.62 -4.59
CA THR A 257 -53.94 -0.56 -5.44
C THR A 257 -53.51 -0.31 -6.88
N PHE A 258 -53.93 0.80 -7.50
CA PHE A 258 -53.65 1.07 -8.91
C PHE A 258 -52.25 1.63 -9.16
N TRP A 259 -51.89 2.73 -8.50
CA TRP A 259 -50.63 3.46 -8.72
C TRP A 259 -49.41 2.64 -8.28
N HIS A 260 -48.23 2.93 -8.85
CA HIS A 260 -47.07 2.05 -8.77
C HIS A 260 -46.74 1.60 -7.34
N GLN A 261 -46.55 0.28 -7.15
CA GLN A 261 -46.34 -0.29 -5.82
C GLN A 261 -44.89 -0.20 -5.32
N GLY A 262 -43.95 0.24 -6.17
CA GLY A 262 -42.50 0.16 -5.91
C GLY A 262 -41.99 0.89 -4.65
N LEU A 263 -42.74 1.87 -4.12
CA LEU A 263 -42.34 2.64 -2.93
C LEU A 263 -43.20 2.33 -1.70
N GLN A 264 -44.28 1.54 -1.82
CA GLN A 264 -45.32 1.47 -0.80
C GLN A 264 -44.81 0.94 0.55
N ASN A 265 -44.06 -0.16 0.54
CA ASN A 265 -43.50 -0.75 1.76
C ASN A 265 -42.48 0.19 2.43
N ASN A 266 -41.57 0.76 1.63
CA ASN A 266 -40.55 1.70 2.09
C ASN A 266 -41.16 2.89 2.83
N LEU A 267 -42.25 3.45 2.29
CA LEU A 267 -42.94 4.60 2.88
C LEU A 267 -43.78 4.20 4.11
N ARG A 268 -44.63 3.17 3.99
CA ARG A 268 -45.54 2.75 5.07
C ARG A 268 -44.78 2.18 6.27
N GLY A 269 -43.75 1.37 6.04
CA GLY A 269 -42.91 0.79 7.09
C GLY A 269 -42.18 1.85 7.88
N THR A 270 -41.53 2.78 7.17
CA THR A 270 -40.83 3.93 7.77
C THR A 270 -41.79 4.84 8.54
N ALA A 271 -42.94 5.21 7.97
CA ALA A 271 -43.94 6.03 8.65
C ALA A 271 -44.47 5.35 9.92
N THR A 272 -44.77 4.05 9.86
CA THR A 272 -45.22 3.28 11.04
C THR A 272 -44.14 3.22 12.11
N TRP A 273 -42.88 3.03 11.70
CA TRP A 273 -41.75 3.05 12.62
C TRP A 273 -41.57 4.41 13.30
N ILE A 274 -41.69 5.52 12.56
CA ILE A 274 -41.61 6.88 13.12
C ILE A 274 -42.73 7.12 14.12
N VAL A 275 -43.98 6.83 13.78
CA VAL A 275 -45.13 7.02 14.70
C VAL A 275 -44.98 6.20 15.98
N LYS A 276 -44.50 4.95 15.86
CA LYS A 276 -44.34 4.06 17.01
C LYS A 276 -43.13 4.42 17.88
N ASN A 277 -41.97 4.68 17.27
CA ASN A 277 -40.70 4.80 18.01
C ASN A 277 -40.30 6.25 18.32
N VAL A 278 -40.67 7.21 17.47
CA VAL A 278 -40.37 8.63 17.67
C VAL A 278 -41.51 9.30 18.43
N PHE A 279 -42.75 9.18 17.92
CA PHE A 279 -43.91 9.82 18.55
C PHE A 279 -44.54 9.00 19.69
N ARG A 280 -44.12 7.73 19.87
CA ARG A 280 -44.62 6.81 20.91
C ARG A 280 -46.15 6.66 20.94
N LEU A 281 -46.82 6.80 19.79
CA LEU A 281 -48.28 6.69 19.71
C LEU A 281 -48.73 5.24 19.54
N ASN A 282 -49.84 4.88 20.19
CA ASN A 282 -50.47 3.57 20.05
C ASN A 282 -50.95 3.34 18.60
N SER A 283 -50.91 2.11 18.12
CA SER A 283 -51.17 1.78 16.71
C SER A 283 -52.64 1.88 16.28
N TYR A 284 -53.57 2.00 17.24
CA TYR A 284 -55.01 1.83 17.00
C TYR A 284 -55.84 3.12 17.09
N CYS A 285 -55.28 4.27 17.47
CA CYS A 285 -56.05 5.52 17.53
C CYS A 285 -56.14 6.23 16.17
N LEU A 286 -57.19 7.06 15.98
CA LEU A 286 -57.45 7.80 14.74
C LEU A 286 -56.29 8.73 14.36
N THR A 287 -55.70 9.40 15.35
CA THR A 287 -54.51 10.26 15.18
C THR A 287 -53.32 9.46 14.63
N SER A 288 -53.09 8.24 15.15
CA SER A 288 -52.04 7.35 14.66
C SER A 288 -52.29 6.89 13.22
N ARG A 289 -53.55 6.62 12.84
CA ARG A 289 -53.93 6.27 11.46
C ARG A 289 -53.59 7.40 10.49
N TYR A 290 -54.06 8.62 10.73
CA TYR A 290 -53.83 9.74 9.81
C TYR A 290 -52.38 10.24 9.83
N LEU A 291 -51.70 10.21 10.97
CA LEU A 291 -50.28 10.59 11.05
C LEU A 291 -49.40 9.63 10.25
N LYS A 292 -49.67 8.31 10.28
CA LYS A 292 -48.96 7.33 9.43
C LYS A 292 -49.16 7.63 7.95
N ILE A 293 -50.38 7.99 7.54
CA ILE A 293 -50.71 8.36 6.16
C ILE A 293 -49.97 9.64 5.76
N LEU A 294 -50.05 10.68 6.58
CA LEU A 294 -49.36 11.96 6.36
C LEU A 294 -47.85 11.75 6.19
N LEU A 295 -47.21 11.02 7.09
CA LEU A 295 -45.78 10.75 7.04
C LEU A 295 -45.40 9.91 5.82
N ALA A 296 -46.21 8.92 5.44
CA ALA A 296 -45.96 8.14 4.23
C ALA A 296 -45.99 9.01 2.96
N PHE A 297 -46.95 9.94 2.87
CA PHE A 297 -47.02 10.89 1.76
C PHE A 297 -45.91 11.96 1.82
N ALA A 298 -45.58 12.48 2.99
CA ALA A 298 -44.48 13.44 3.15
C ALA A 298 -43.13 12.83 2.75
N LEU A 299 -42.87 11.58 3.16
CA LEU A 299 -41.70 10.80 2.73
C LEU A 299 -41.70 10.58 1.21
N SER A 300 -42.88 10.35 0.59
CA SER A 300 -42.99 10.30 -0.88
C SER A 300 -42.56 11.63 -1.49
N GLY A 301 -43.05 12.75 -0.95
CA GLY A 301 -42.64 14.08 -1.36
C GLY A 301 -41.14 14.30 -1.29
N LEU A 302 -40.49 13.86 -0.21
CA LEU A 302 -39.03 13.98 -0.03
C LEU A 302 -38.23 13.25 -1.10
N VAL A 303 -38.67 12.06 -1.52
CA VAL A 303 -38.01 11.30 -2.61
C VAL A 303 -38.22 11.97 -3.97
N HIS A 304 -39.33 12.68 -4.15
CA HIS A 304 -39.68 13.35 -5.41
C HIS A 304 -39.12 14.76 -5.56
N VAL A 305 -38.71 15.45 -4.48
CA VAL A 305 -38.03 16.75 -4.59
C VAL A 305 -36.76 16.64 -5.47
N PRO A 306 -35.86 15.67 -5.23
CA PRO A 306 -34.74 15.41 -6.15
C PRO A 306 -35.19 15.05 -7.58
N SER A 307 -36.27 14.29 -7.74
CA SER A 307 -36.82 14.01 -9.09
C SER A 307 -37.21 15.28 -9.85
N ASP A 308 -37.66 16.33 -9.15
CA ASP A 308 -38.02 17.59 -9.78
C ASP A 308 -36.77 18.46 -10.05
N MET A 309 -35.71 18.33 -9.22
CA MET A 309 -34.38 18.90 -9.52
C MET A 309 -33.81 18.36 -10.84
N GLY A 310 -34.01 17.07 -11.14
CA GLY A 310 -33.67 16.49 -12.45
C GLY A 310 -34.48 17.04 -13.63
N SER A 311 -35.53 17.83 -13.37
CA SER A 311 -36.27 18.62 -14.37
C SER A 311 -35.90 20.09 -14.35
N ALA A 312 -34.74 20.45 -13.79
CA ALA A 312 -34.29 21.84 -13.62
C ALA A 312 -35.19 22.69 -12.70
N VAL A 313 -36.00 22.06 -11.83
CA VAL A 313 -36.77 22.79 -10.81
C VAL A 313 -35.95 22.84 -9.52
N PRO A 314 -35.55 24.03 -9.02
CA PRO A 314 -34.83 24.15 -7.76
C PRO A 314 -35.61 23.48 -6.61
N ALA A 315 -34.91 22.83 -5.67
CA ALA A 315 -35.53 22.09 -4.57
C ALA A 315 -36.58 22.92 -3.78
N ALA A 316 -36.29 24.21 -3.55
CA ALA A 316 -37.18 25.14 -2.86
C ALA A 316 -38.50 25.43 -3.62
N LYS A 317 -38.56 25.13 -4.93
CA LYS A 317 -39.71 25.40 -5.81
C LYS A 317 -40.45 24.13 -6.28
N SER A 318 -40.03 22.92 -5.86
CA SER A 318 -40.59 21.65 -6.36
C SER A 318 -42.08 21.46 -6.03
N GLY A 319 -42.56 21.95 -4.88
CA GLY A 319 -43.95 21.73 -4.44
C GLY A 319 -44.31 20.27 -4.14
N ALA A 320 -43.40 19.30 -4.30
CA ALA A 320 -43.70 17.87 -4.14
C ALA A 320 -44.18 17.49 -2.74
N ILE A 321 -43.51 17.98 -1.69
CA ILE A 321 -43.92 17.71 -0.29
C ILE A 321 -45.33 18.22 -0.04
N GLN A 322 -45.66 19.40 -0.55
CA GLN A 322 -47.00 19.98 -0.44
C GLN A 322 -48.03 19.11 -1.17
N PHE A 323 -47.81 18.80 -2.45
CA PHE A 323 -48.71 17.97 -3.25
C PHE A 323 -49.03 16.62 -2.59
N PHE A 324 -48.00 15.88 -2.17
CA PHE A 324 -48.21 14.58 -1.57
C PHE A 324 -48.89 14.69 -0.20
N SER A 325 -48.50 15.67 0.63
CA SER A 325 -49.14 15.87 1.95
C SER A 325 -50.62 16.25 1.82
N THR A 326 -51.00 17.00 0.78
CA THR A 326 -52.40 17.35 0.48
C THR A 326 -53.27 16.12 0.18
N GLN A 327 -52.69 14.97 -0.23
CA GLN A 327 -53.48 13.76 -0.47
C GLN A 327 -54.21 13.29 0.80
N LEU A 328 -53.66 13.56 1.99
CA LEU A 328 -54.33 13.29 3.26
C LEU A 328 -55.71 13.95 3.32
N ILE A 329 -55.83 15.19 2.84
CA ILE A 329 -57.10 15.94 2.84
C ILE A 329 -58.12 15.17 2.01
N GLY A 330 -57.75 14.73 0.80
CA GLY A 330 -58.62 13.92 -0.05
C GLY A 330 -59.04 12.60 0.60
N LEU A 331 -58.12 11.92 1.29
CA LEU A 331 -58.42 10.69 2.03
C LEU A 331 -59.34 10.91 3.23
N VAL A 332 -59.20 12.02 3.94
CA VAL A 332 -60.09 12.40 5.04
C VAL A 332 -61.47 12.76 4.50
N LEU A 333 -61.55 13.50 3.39
CA LEU A 333 -62.82 13.79 2.72
C LEU A 333 -63.50 12.49 2.26
N GLU A 334 -62.75 11.55 1.67
CA GLU A 334 -63.29 10.24 1.31
C GLU A 334 -63.78 9.43 2.51
N ASP A 335 -63.07 9.45 3.63
CA ASP A 335 -63.50 8.74 4.84
C ASP A 335 -64.76 9.41 5.46
N THR A 336 -64.85 10.74 5.45
CA THR A 336 -66.01 11.48 6.00
C THR A 336 -67.24 11.39 5.11
N PHE A 337 -67.08 11.52 3.79
CA PHE A 337 -68.20 11.52 2.84
C PHE A 337 -68.53 10.13 2.31
N GLY A 338 -67.57 9.20 2.26
CA GLY A 338 -67.77 7.82 1.78
C GLY A 338 -68.81 7.04 2.58
N ASP A 339 -68.84 7.24 3.90
CA ASP A 339 -69.85 6.68 4.80
C ASP A 339 -71.26 7.25 4.52
N MET A 340 -71.33 8.49 4.02
CA MET A 340 -72.57 9.18 3.63
C MET A 340 -73.17 8.65 2.31
N PHE A 341 -72.33 8.16 1.38
CA PHE A 341 -72.76 7.68 0.05
C PHE A 341 -72.86 6.14 -0.07
N LEU A 342 -72.44 5.40 0.96
CA LEU A 342 -72.52 3.93 1.05
C LEU A 342 -73.91 3.33 0.75
N PRO A 343 -75.04 3.94 1.17
CA PRO A 343 -76.38 3.45 0.84
C PRO A 343 -76.73 3.51 -0.66
N LEU A 344 -76.21 4.51 -1.38
CA LEU A 344 -76.47 4.73 -2.82
C LEU A 344 -75.72 3.73 -3.71
N TRP A 345 -74.68 3.08 -3.17
CA TRP A 345 -73.80 2.16 -3.89
C TRP A 345 -74.34 0.72 -4.04
N LYS A 346 -75.52 0.41 -3.48
CA LYS A 346 -76.12 -0.95 -3.47
C LYS A 346 -76.71 -1.43 -4.81
N TYR A 347 -77.07 -0.54 -5.74
CA TYR A 347 -77.68 -0.92 -7.03
C TYR A 347 -76.67 -1.02 -8.18
N LYS A 348 -76.88 -1.93 -9.14
CA LYS A 348 -75.89 -2.22 -10.21
C LYS A 348 -75.70 -1.02 -11.17
N THR A 349 -76.77 -0.29 -11.50
CA THR A 349 -76.76 0.94 -12.32
C THR A 349 -76.10 2.10 -11.58
N THR A 350 -76.34 2.25 -10.28
CA THR A 350 -75.66 3.24 -9.44
C THR A 350 -74.19 2.92 -9.25
N ARG A 351 -73.77 1.65 -9.36
CA ARG A 351 -72.36 1.24 -9.26
C ARG A 351 -71.50 1.73 -10.44
N VAL A 352 -72.02 1.75 -11.67
CA VAL A 352 -71.30 2.30 -12.83
C VAL A 352 -71.23 3.82 -12.75
N LEU A 353 -72.35 4.49 -12.48
CA LEU A 353 -72.40 5.94 -12.30
C LEU A 353 -71.52 6.41 -11.13
N ALA A 354 -71.51 5.68 -10.01
CA ALA A 354 -70.64 5.97 -8.87
C ALA A 354 -69.16 5.75 -9.19
N LYS A 355 -68.82 4.76 -10.04
CA LYS A 355 -67.43 4.62 -10.53
C LYS A 355 -67.05 5.79 -11.44
N LEU A 356 -67.93 6.24 -12.33
CA LEU A 356 -67.68 7.41 -13.18
C LEU A 356 -67.53 8.69 -12.35
N ALA A 357 -68.41 8.92 -11.38
CA ALA A 357 -68.30 10.02 -10.42
C ALA A 357 -66.99 9.92 -9.60
N GLY A 358 -66.61 8.71 -9.21
CA GLY A 358 -65.34 8.44 -8.52
C GLY A 358 -64.11 8.76 -9.36
N TYR A 359 -64.08 8.36 -10.64
CA TYR A 359 -63.00 8.75 -11.56
C TYR A 359 -62.94 10.27 -11.74
N PHE A 360 -64.11 10.92 -11.90
CA PHE A 360 -64.18 12.37 -11.98
C PHE A 360 -63.67 13.05 -10.71
N TRP A 361 -64.00 12.52 -9.53
CA TRP A 361 -63.49 12.97 -8.24
C TRP A 361 -61.96 12.87 -8.17
N VAL A 362 -61.39 11.71 -8.50
CA VAL A 362 -59.93 11.51 -8.48
C VAL A 362 -59.22 12.46 -9.44
N ILE A 363 -59.71 12.57 -10.69
CA ILE A 363 -59.13 13.48 -11.69
C ILE A 363 -59.24 14.93 -11.23
N SER A 364 -60.40 15.36 -10.73
CA SER A 364 -60.62 16.73 -10.29
C SER A 364 -59.79 17.07 -9.05
N PHE A 365 -59.65 16.14 -8.11
CA PHE A 365 -58.80 16.33 -6.93
C PHE A 365 -57.32 16.44 -7.32
N LEU A 366 -56.86 15.62 -8.27
CA LEU A 366 -55.49 15.72 -8.81
C LEU A 366 -55.32 17.00 -9.63
N ALA A 367 -56.32 17.45 -10.39
CA ALA A 367 -56.27 18.70 -11.14
C ALA A 367 -56.26 19.94 -10.22
N TRP A 368 -56.87 19.83 -9.05
CA TRP A 368 -56.78 20.84 -8.01
C TRP A 368 -55.41 20.85 -7.32
N SER A 369 -54.97 19.69 -6.81
CA SER A 369 -53.77 19.58 -5.96
C SER A 369 -52.46 19.52 -6.74
N GLY A 370 -52.45 18.92 -7.93
CA GLY A 370 -51.27 18.62 -8.75
C GLY A 370 -50.47 19.82 -9.27
N PRO A 371 -51.11 20.92 -9.71
CA PRO A 371 -50.41 22.07 -10.29
C PRO A 371 -49.31 22.68 -9.43
N VAL A 372 -49.43 22.62 -8.10
CA VAL A 372 -48.37 23.10 -7.18
C VAL A 372 -47.02 22.41 -7.41
N ARG A 373 -47.04 21.18 -7.92
CA ARG A 373 -45.85 20.39 -8.27
C ARG A 373 -45.58 20.37 -9.77
N TRP A 374 -46.62 20.21 -10.58
CA TRP A 374 -46.44 19.94 -12.00
C TRP A 374 -46.23 21.18 -12.86
N PHE A 375 -46.81 22.34 -12.53
CA PHE A 375 -46.58 23.56 -13.31
C PHE A 375 -45.10 23.97 -13.36
N PRO A 376 -44.35 24.00 -12.23
CA PRO A 376 -42.92 24.26 -12.28
C PRO A 376 -42.15 23.30 -13.19
N VAL A 377 -42.53 22.02 -13.22
CA VAL A 377 -41.88 20.99 -14.05
C VAL A 377 -42.22 21.20 -15.53
N ILE A 378 -43.48 21.42 -15.88
CA ILE A 378 -43.93 21.64 -17.27
C ILE A 378 -43.26 22.90 -17.85
N LEU A 379 -43.11 23.95 -17.06
CA LEU A 379 -42.45 25.18 -17.49
C LEU A 379 -40.97 24.97 -17.90
N GLN A 380 -40.31 23.94 -17.37
CA GLN A 380 -38.92 23.59 -17.71
C GLN A 380 -38.80 22.61 -18.89
N GLN A 381 -39.92 22.08 -19.41
CA GLN A 381 -39.88 21.13 -20.52
C GLN A 381 -39.52 21.82 -21.84
N THR A 382 -38.74 21.10 -22.66
CA THR A 382 -38.38 21.47 -24.03
C THR A 382 -38.82 20.37 -25.01
N PRO A 383 -38.90 20.66 -26.33
CA PRO A 383 -39.18 19.64 -27.34
C PRO A 383 -38.23 18.43 -27.30
N GLU A 384 -37.01 18.63 -26.82
CA GLU A 384 -35.94 17.62 -26.68
C GLU A 384 -35.99 16.85 -25.34
N THR A 385 -37.03 17.05 -24.53
CA THR A 385 -37.25 16.32 -23.27
C THR A 385 -37.73 14.89 -23.58
N GLU A 386 -36.82 14.01 -24.01
CA GLU A 386 -37.17 12.64 -24.37
C GLU A 386 -37.16 11.66 -23.18
N LEU A 387 -37.91 10.55 -23.32
CA LEU A 387 -38.04 9.51 -22.31
C LEU A 387 -36.71 8.76 -22.02
N PHE A 388 -35.88 8.57 -23.05
CA PHE A 388 -34.66 7.75 -23.00
C PHE A 388 -33.39 8.49 -23.46
N ARG A 389 -33.34 9.81 -23.31
CA ARG A 389 -32.17 10.61 -23.71
C ARG A 389 -30.94 10.18 -22.91
N LEU A 390 -30.03 9.43 -23.55
CA LEU A 390 -28.78 8.96 -22.93
C LEU A 390 -27.74 10.07 -22.79
N SER A 391 -27.91 11.21 -23.49
CA SER A 391 -27.05 12.40 -23.36
C SER A 391 -27.29 13.20 -22.08
N ALA A 392 -27.93 12.60 -21.06
CA ALA A 392 -28.16 13.23 -19.76
C ALA A 392 -26.85 13.50 -18.99
N PHE A 393 -25.74 12.88 -19.36
CA PHE A 393 -24.42 13.17 -18.79
C PHE A 393 -23.76 14.30 -19.58
N LYS A 394 -23.25 15.33 -18.89
CA LYS A 394 -22.47 16.41 -19.50
C LYS A 394 -21.30 15.81 -20.29
N PRO A 395 -21.06 16.20 -21.56
CA PRO A 395 -19.86 15.78 -22.28
C PRO A 395 -18.63 16.14 -21.43
N MET A 396 -17.79 15.15 -21.12
CA MET A 396 -16.65 15.30 -20.20
C MET A 396 -15.48 16.14 -20.79
N ALA A 397 -15.76 17.24 -21.49
CA ALA A 397 -14.76 18.02 -22.22
C ALA A 397 -13.75 18.75 -21.31
N LYS A 398 -14.12 19.12 -20.07
CA LYS A 398 -13.19 19.76 -19.11
C LYS A 398 -12.53 18.79 -18.12
N ILE A 399 -12.90 17.51 -18.17
CA ILE A 399 -12.42 16.47 -17.24
C ILE A 399 -11.57 15.40 -17.97
N SER A 400 -11.65 15.34 -19.30
CA SER A 400 -10.96 14.34 -20.14
C SER A 400 -9.43 14.37 -20.08
N ILE A 401 -8.79 15.42 -19.55
CA ILE A 401 -7.32 15.49 -19.46
C ILE A 401 -6.77 14.92 -18.15
N MET A 402 -7.60 14.76 -17.10
CA MET A 402 -7.15 14.19 -15.82
C MET A 402 -7.86 12.89 -15.42
N ILE A 403 -9.09 12.62 -15.86
CA ILE A 403 -9.90 11.54 -15.28
C ILE A 403 -9.76 10.18 -15.99
N THR A 404 -9.50 10.14 -17.30
CA THR A 404 -9.32 8.85 -18.02
C THR A 404 -8.09 8.07 -17.56
N PRO A 405 -6.92 8.72 -17.33
CA PRO A 405 -5.77 8.04 -16.75
C PRO A 405 -6.04 7.66 -15.29
N LEU A 406 -6.65 8.53 -14.47
CA LEU A 406 -6.87 8.25 -13.05
C LEU A 406 -7.87 7.11 -12.78
N HIS A 407 -8.88 6.90 -13.63
CA HIS A 407 -9.79 5.76 -13.52
C HIS A 407 -9.17 4.48 -14.06
N ALA A 408 -8.43 4.55 -15.18
CA ALA A 408 -7.63 3.42 -15.65
C ALA A 408 -6.61 3.02 -14.57
N ILE A 409 -5.90 3.99 -13.99
CA ILE A 409 -5.01 3.81 -12.85
C ILE A 409 -5.79 3.26 -11.66
N GLY A 410 -7.00 3.75 -11.34
CA GLY A 410 -7.83 3.23 -10.26
C GLY A 410 -8.22 1.76 -10.44
N PHE A 411 -8.67 1.37 -11.64
CA PHE A 411 -8.98 -0.02 -11.99
C PHE A 411 -7.72 -0.90 -12.03
N ILE A 412 -6.61 -0.37 -12.56
CA ILE A 412 -5.30 -1.05 -12.55
C ILE A 412 -4.81 -1.23 -11.11
N LEU A 413 -4.96 -0.23 -10.24
CA LEU A 413 -4.58 -0.30 -8.82
C LEU A 413 -5.48 -1.25 -8.03
N LEU A 414 -6.79 -1.25 -8.29
CA LEU A 414 -7.73 -2.22 -7.70
C LEU A 414 -7.45 -3.65 -8.17
N GLY A 415 -7.24 -3.83 -9.48
CA GLY A 415 -6.86 -5.12 -10.06
C GLY A 415 -5.50 -5.60 -9.54
N TYR A 416 -4.52 -4.72 -9.46
CA TYR A 416 -3.20 -4.98 -8.89
C TYR A 416 -3.27 -5.32 -7.40
N SER A 417 -4.08 -4.60 -6.61
CA SER A 417 -4.32 -4.87 -5.19
C SER A 417 -5.02 -6.21 -4.98
N GLY A 418 -6.02 -6.53 -5.82
CA GLY A 418 -6.69 -7.83 -5.82
C GLY A 418 -5.73 -8.97 -6.16
N LEU A 419 -4.91 -8.80 -7.21
CA LEU A 419 -3.86 -9.74 -7.59
C LEU A 419 -2.87 -9.95 -6.44
N CYS A 420 -2.35 -8.87 -5.85
CA CYS A 420 -1.43 -8.91 -4.71
C CYS A 420 -2.05 -9.64 -3.52
N THR A 421 -3.34 -9.44 -3.25
CA THR A 421 -4.06 -10.14 -2.17
C THR A 421 -4.16 -11.64 -2.45
N VAL A 422 -4.50 -12.03 -3.69
CA VAL A 422 -4.57 -13.45 -4.07
C VAL A 422 -3.19 -14.11 -3.99
N GLN A 423 -2.15 -13.44 -4.49
CA GLN A 423 -0.77 -13.93 -4.42
C GLN A 423 -0.28 -14.04 -2.98
N LEU A 424 -0.60 -13.06 -2.12
CA LEU A 424 -0.27 -13.10 -0.70
C LEU A 424 -0.94 -14.30 -0.01
N LEU A 425 -2.22 -14.54 -0.26
CA LEU A 425 -2.94 -15.70 0.30
C LEU A 425 -2.35 -17.02 -0.20
N TRP A 426 -1.94 -17.08 -1.47
CA TRP A 426 -1.28 -18.25 -2.05
C TRP A 426 0.07 -18.51 -1.38
N ASN A 427 0.91 -17.49 -1.29
CA ASN A 427 2.23 -17.58 -0.65
C ASN A 427 2.10 -17.88 0.84
N TYR A 428 1.11 -17.32 1.53
CA TYR A 428 0.84 -17.61 2.94
C TYR A 428 0.50 -19.08 3.16
N ARG A 429 -0.32 -19.70 2.29
CA ARG A 429 -0.60 -21.14 2.37
C ARG A 429 0.65 -21.99 2.20
N LYS A 430 1.50 -21.64 1.23
CA LYS A 430 2.80 -22.30 1.01
C LYS A 430 3.73 -22.13 2.21
N ALA A 431 3.84 -20.91 2.75
CA ALA A 431 4.64 -20.60 3.92
C ALA A 431 4.17 -21.39 5.15
N LYS A 432 2.86 -21.47 5.39
CA LYS A 432 2.28 -22.24 6.49
C LYS A 432 2.59 -23.74 6.38
N ALA A 433 2.69 -24.28 5.16
CA ALA A 433 3.04 -25.68 4.93
C ALA A 433 4.50 -26.01 5.30
N ILE A 434 5.39 -25.01 5.40
CA ILE A 434 6.78 -25.22 5.83
C ILE A 434 6.82 -25.55 7.33
N GLY A 435 5.94 -24.96 8.15
CA GLY A 435 5.87 -25.22 9.59
C GLY A 435 6.71 -24.27 10.47
N LEU A 436 7.36 -23.26 9.88
CA LEU A 436 8.03 -22.18 10.62
C LEU A 436 7.04 -21.04 10.96
N PRO A 437 7.32 -20.21 11.99
CA PRO A 437 6.56 -19.00 12.29
C PRO A 437 6.43 -18.08 11.07
N VAL A 438 5.23 -17.54 10.80
CA VAL A 438 4.95 -16.74 9.60
C VAL A 438 4.49 -15.33 9.96
N LEU A 439 5.24 -14.33 9.48
CA LEU A 439 4.88 -12.92 9.45
C LEU A 439 4.36 -12.52 8.07
N ILE A 440 3.31 -11.71 8.04
CA ILE A 440 2.62 -11.32 6.80
C ILE A 440 2.90 -9.86 6.49
N THR A 441 3.53 -9.59 5.34
CA THR A 441 3.62 -8.21 4.81
C THR A 441 2.69 -8.05 3.61
N PRO A 442 1.71 -7.12 3.64
CA PRO A 442 0.81 -6.87 2.53
C PRO A 442 1.50 -6.22 1.33
N ILE A 443 2.67 -5.62 1.51
CA ILE A 443 3.46 -4.97 0.47
C ILE A 443 4.84 -5.63 0.43
N ASP A 444 5.27 -6.14 -0.73
CA ASP A 444 6.63 -6.65 -0.86
C ASP A 444 7.65 -5.50 -0.84
N PRO A 445 8.77 -5.57 -0.09
CA PRO A 445 9.71 -4.47 0.00
C PRO A 445 10.53 -4.24 -1.28
N SER A 446 10.50 -5.18 -2.23
CA SER A 446 11.05 -4.98 -3.58
C SER A 446 10.02 -4.38 -4.56
N ASN A 447 8.83 -3.99 -4.09
CA ASN A 447 7.89 -3.21 -4.87
C ASN A 447 8.50 -1.82 -5.13
N VAL A 448 8.74 -1.48 -6.40
CA VAL A 448 9.44 -0.24 -6.79
C VAL A 448 8.75 1.02 -6.26
N PRO A 449 7.42 1.21 -6.42
CA PRO A 449 6.72 2.32 -5.79
C PRO A 449 6.95 2.43 -4.28
N TYR A 450 6.86 1.31 -3.54
CA TYR A 450 7.13 1.29 -2.11
C TYR A 450 8.59 1.70 -1.82
N LEU A 451 9.55 1.16 -2.58
CA LEU A 451 10.98 1.43 -2.40
C LEU A 451 11.36 2.89 -2.66
N LEU A 452 10.66 3.58 -3.56
CA LEU A 452 10.86 5.00 -3.88
C LEU A 452 10.16 5.92 -2.86
N CYS A 453 9.07 5.46 -2.26
CA CYS A 453 8.24 6.27 -1.35
C CYS A 453 8.40 5.91 0.13
N SER A 454 9.20 4.88 0.47
CA SER A 454 9.24 4.30 1.81
C SER A 454 9.61 5.29 2.89
N SER A 455 10.53 6.22 2.63
CA SER A 455 11.01 7.21 3.59
C SER A 455 9.91 8.08 4.20
N TRP A 456 8.87 8.42 3.43
CA TRP A 456 7.73 9.19 3.91
C TRP A 456 6.49 8.32 4.17
N LEU A 457 6.35 7.20 3.45
CA LEU A 457 5.19 6.31 3.55
C LEU A 457 5.23 5.43 4.81
N GLU A 458 6.40 4.93 5.22
CA GLU A 458 6.55 4.05 6.36
C GLU A 458 6.09 4.67 7.70
N PRO A 459 6.52 5.91 8.08
CA PRO A 459 6.04 6.56 9.30
C PRO A 459 4.53 6.82 9.27
N LEU A 460 3.98 7.12 8.09
CA LEU A 460 2.57 7.38 7.88
C LEU A 460 1.73 6.11 8.08
N LEU A 461 2.14 4.99 7.46
CA LEU A 461 1.44 3.70 7.56
C LEU A 461 1.42 3.16 8.99
N ARG A 462 2.51 3.35 9.75
CA ARG A 462 2.56 2.97 11.18
C ARG A 462 1.56 3.76 12.03
N LYS A 463 1.36 5.05 11.75
CA LYS A 463 0.47 5.92 12.53
C LYS A 463 -1.01 5.78 12.14
N ILE A 464 -1.30 5.60 10.86
CA ILE A 464 -2.68 5.68 10.34
C ILE A 464 -3.42 4.34 10.44
N LEU A 465 -2.74 3.21 10.30
CA LEU A 465 -3.40 1.91 10.26
C LEU A 465 -3.77 1.40 11.67
N PRO A 466 -5.07 1.23 11.99
CA PRO A 466 -5.50 0.83 13.34
C PRO A 466 -5.17 -0.64 13.65
N PHE A 467 -5.30 -1.01 14.92
CA PHE A 467 -5.18 -2.41 15.41
C PHE A 467 -3.82 -3.07 15.13
N GLY A 468 -2.74 -2.29 15.04
CA GLY A 468 -1.41 -2.81 14.73
C GLY A 468 -1.25 -3.31 13.30
N LEU A 469 -2.20 -3.00 12.40
CA LEU A 469 -2.07 -3.34 10.98
C LEU A 469 -0.89 -2.60 10.32
N GLY A 470 -0.37 -1.53 10.92
CA GLY A 470 0.87 -0.88 10.50
C GLY A 470 2.16 -1.59 10.93
N ASN A 471 2.08 -2.61 11.79
CA ASN A 471 3.28 -3.27 12.34
C ASN A 471 4.08 -4.01 11.28
N PHE A 472 3.51 -4.32 10.10
CA PHE A 472 4.29 -4.93 9.02
C PHE A 472 5.46 -4.06 8.57
N VAL A 473 5.34 -2.74 8.74
CA VAL A 473 6.42 -1.80 8.42
C VAL A 473 7.67 -2.07 9.27
N GLU A 474 7.55 -2.67 10.46
CA GLU A 474 8.69 -3.04 11.31
C GLU A 474 9.65 -4.00 10.63
N TYR A 475 9.15 -4.96 9.85
CA TYR A 475 9.94 -5.98 9.17
C TYR A 475 9.95 -5.82 7.64
N ASN A 476 9.50 -4.66 7.15
CA ASN A 476 9.56 -4.28 5.75
C ASN A 476 10.54 -3.13 5.48
N SER A 477 10.92 -2.37 6.51
CA SER A 477 11.91 -1.30 6.39
C SER A 477 13.27 -1.86 5.98
N ARG A 478 14.09 -1.07 5.27
CA ARG A 478 15.38 -1.55 4.75
C ARG A 478 16.36 -1.97 5.86
N ASP A 479 16.20 -1.38 7.02
CA ASP A 479 17.03 -1.55 8.21
C ASP A 479 16.41 -2.50 9.24
N TRP A 480 15.32 -3.21 8.94
CA TRP A 480 14.60 -4.01 9.93
C TRP A 480 15.49 -5.00 10.69
N ASN A 481 16.45 -5.61 9.98
CA ASN A 481 17.43 -6.52 10.58
C ASN A 481 18.24 -5.84 11.70
N TYR A 482 18.50 -4.52 11.59
CA TYR A 482 19.19 -3.71 12.61
C TYR A 482 18.20 -3.10 13.62
N SER A 483 17.11 -2.48 13.16
CA SER A 483 16.16 -1.80 14.05
C SER A 483 15.33 -2.74 14.92
N GLN A 484 15.30 -4.04 14.59
CA GLN A 484 14.59 -5.09 15.33
C GLN A 484 15.52 -6.22 15.81
N ILE A 485 16.85 -5.98 15.85
CA ILE A 485 17.93 -6.94 16.16
C ILE A 485 17.57 -7.95 17.26
N HIS A 486 16.92 -7.48 18.31
CA HIS A 486 16.58 -8.28 19.49
C HIS A 486 15.08 -8.61 19.55
N GLY A 487 14.24 -7.57 19.49
CA GLY A 487 12.82 -7.68 19.82
C GLY A 487 12.03 -8.59 18.87
N LEU A 488 12.39 -8.70 17.59
CA LEU A 488 11.65 -9.58 16.69
C LEU A 488 11.98 -11.05 16.96
N GLN A 489 13.26 -11.36 17.10
CA GLN A 489 13.77 -12.73 17.27
C GLN A 489 13.32 -13.34 18.61
N GLU A 490 13.28 -12.57 19.69
CA GLU A 490 12.72 -13.03 20.97
C GLU A 490 11.22 -13.33 20.89
N ARG A 491 10.46 -12.49 20.17
CA ARG A 491 9.00 -12.65 20.07
C ARG A 491 8.57 -13.85 19.23
N ILE A 492 9.30 -14.16 18.15
CA ILE A 492 8.85 -15.14 17.15
C ILE A 492 9.78 -16.34 16.97
N GLY A 493 10.98 -16.30 17.54
CA GLY A 493 12.01 -17.33 17.41
C GLY A 493 13.15 -16.94 16.45
N ASP A 494 14.22 -17.72 16.52
CA ASP A 494 15.45 -17.54 15.73
C ASP A 494 15.28 -17.76 14.22
N THR A 495 14.21 -18.43 13.80
CA THR A 495 13.97 -18.78 12.41
C THR A 495 12.50 -18.62 12.07
N PHE A 496 12.22 -17.80 11.07
CA PHE A 496 10.86 -17.40 10.72
C PHE A 496 10.74 -17.06 9.23
N ILE A 497 9.50 -16.92 8.78
CA ILE A 497 9.14 -16.60 7.40
C ILE A 497 8.51 -15.21 7.37
N ILE A 498 8.95 -14.36 6.46
CA ILE A 498 8.22 -13.17 6.03
C ILE A 498 7.59 -13.47 4.66
N VAL A 499 6.26 -13.45 4.61
CA VAL A 499 5.50 -13.70 3.39
C VAL A 499 4.91 -12.42 2.82
N SER A 500 5.09 -12.22 1.51
CA SER A 500 4.56 -11.07 0.76
C SER A 500 3.75 -11.53 -0.46
N PRO A 501 3.06 -10.61 -1.17
CA PRO A 501 2.46 -10.94 -2.46
C PRO A 501 3.46 -11.51 -3.46
N LYS A 502 4.72 -11.07 -3.44
CA LYS A 502 5.72 -11.44 -4.44
C LYS A 502 6.45 -12.74 -4.12
N GLN A 503 6.77 -12.98 -2.85
CA GLN A 503 7.70 -14.05 -2.47
C GLN A 503 7.56 -14.51 -1.03
N ILE A 504 8.13 -15.68 -0.76
CA ILE A 504 8.36 -16.24 0.58
C ILE A 504 9.84 -16.01 0.91
N ARG A 505 10.11 -15.41 2.07
CA ARG A 505 11.48 -15.17 2.56
C ARG A 505 11.66 -15.83 3.90
N VAL A 506 12.62 -16.73 4.00
CA VAL A 506 13.01 -17.37 5.27
C VAL A 506 14.17 -16.58 5.86
N PHE A 507 14.13 -16.29 7.15
CA PHE A 507 15.24 -15.68 7.87
C PHE A 507 15.63 -16.59 9.01
N THR A 508 16.94 -16.77 9.23
CA THR A 508 17.45 -17.54 10.37
C THR A 508 18.62 -16.81 11.02
N GLY A 509 18.55 -16.67 12.34
CA GLY A 509 19.63 -16.31 13.24
C GLY A 509 20.10 -17.51 14.08
N ASN A 510 19.74 -18.74 13.69
CA ASN A 510 20.21 -19.95 14.34
C ASN A 510 21.65 -20.26 13.89
N ALA A 511 22.58 -20.42 14.84
CA ALA A 511 24.01 -20.59 14.54
C ALA A 511 24.30 -21.78 13.62
N LYS A 512 23.78 -22.98 13.94
CA LYS A 512 24.02 -24.20 13.16
C LYS A 512 23.38 -24.13 11.77
N ALA A 513 22.15 -23.63 11.66
CA ALA A 513 21.48 -23.46 10.38
C ALA A 513 22.20 -22.43 9.49
N SER A 514 22.70 -21.35 10.09
CA SER A 514 23.46 -20.30 9.41
C SER A 514 24.77 -20.82 8.82
N ASP A 515 25.53 -21.61 9.59
CA ASP A 515 26.75 -22.26 9.09
C ASP A 515 26.44 -23.27 7.97
N ASP A 516 25.39 -24.09 8.12
CA ASP A 516 24.94 -25.05 7.10
C ASP A 516 24.61 -24.36 5.77
N LEU A 517 23.82 -23.27 5.82
CA LEU A 517 23.46 -22.45 4.64
C LEU A 517 24.70 -21.83 3.95
N CYS A 518 25.70 -21.45 4.73
CA CYS A 518 26.96 -20.91 4.22
C CYS A 518 27.80 -21.98 3.52
N ARG A 519 27.87 -23.19 4.08
CA ARG A 519 28.69 -24.30 3.55
C ARG A 519 28.07 -25.02 2.35
N ARG A 520 26.75 -25.24 2.35
CA ARG A 520 26.01 -25.95 1.29
C ARG A 520 25.72 -25.07 0.07
N ARG A 521 26.77 -24.49 -0.54
CA ARG A 521 26.66 -23.52 -1.65
C ARG A 521 25.92 -24.02 -2.91
N LYS A 522 25.89 -25.33 -3.15
CA LYS A 522 25.20 -25.94 -4.31
C LYS A 522 23.68 -26.04 -4.07
N ASP A 523 23.28 -26.22 -2.82
CA ASP A 523 21.88 -26.33 -2.41
C ASP A 523 21.27 -24.95 -2.15
N PHE A 524 22.05 -24.09 -1.49
CA PHE A 524 21.73 -22.71 -1.17
C PHE A 524 22.70 -21.77 -1.88
N VAL A 525 22.34 -21.46 -3.12
CA VAL A 525 23.11 -20.58 -4.00
C VAL A 525 22.95 -19.12 -3.55
N LYS A 526 23.89 -18.24 -3.93
CA LYS A 526 23.79 -16.80 -3.68
C LYS A 526 22.70 -16.23 -4.57
N ALA A 527 21.94 -15.29 -4.02
CA ALA A 527 20.92 -14.56 -4.77
C ALA A 527 21.58 -13.49 -5.67
N VAL A 528 22.28 -13.90 -6.73
CA VAL A 528 23.08 -13.03 -7.63
C VAL A 528 22.27 -11.86 -8.22
N ALA A 529 20.97 -12.02 -8.41
CA ALA A 529 20.08 -10.97 -8.88
C ALA A 529 20.12 -9.70 -8.01
N LEU A 530 20.37 -9.82 -6.70
CA LEU A 530 20.49 -8.67 -5.79
C LEU A 530 21.81 -7.91 -5.96
N TYR A 531 22.82 -8.55 -6.54
CA TYR A 531 24.16 -7.99 -6.71
C TYR A 531 24.42 -7.44 -8.11
N LYS A 532 23.51 -7.67 -9.08
CA LYS A 532 23.64 -7.14 -10.45
C LYS A 532 24.04 -5.67 -10.58
N PRO A 533 23.57 -4.72 -9.73
CA PRO A 533 24.03 -3.34 -9.78
C PRO A 533 25.57 -3.18 -9.64
N LEU A 534 26.25 -4.16 -9.05
CA LEU A 534 27.71 -4.17 -8.93
C LEU A 534 28.44 -4.57 -10.23
N GLU A 535 27.71 -4.92 -11.29
CA GLU A 535 28.28 -5.25 -12.61
C GLU A 535 28.54 -4.02 -13.48
N ILE A 536 28.51 -2.81 -12.91
CA ILE A 536 28.66 -1.53 -13.65
C ILE A 536 29.93 -1.48 -14.52
N PHE A 537 31.01 -2.13 -14.11
CA PHE A 537 32.25 -2.25 -14.89
C PHE A 537 32.50 -3.66 -15.46
N GLY A 538 31.60 -4.62 -15.19
CA GLY A 538 31.68 -6.01 -15.63
C GLY A 538 31.35 -7.02 -14.52
N ARG A 539 31.19 -8.29 -14.91
CA ARG A 539 30.91 -9.40 -13.98
C ARG A 539 32.09 -9.60 -13.01
N ASN A 540 31.79 -9.97 -11.78
CA ASN A 540 32.80 -10.11 -10.74
C ASN A 540 32.52 -11.29 -9.80
N VAL A 541 33.45 -11.56 -8.88
CA VAL A 541 33.37 -12.67 -7.91
C VAL A 541 32.13 -12.62 -7.00
N VAL A 542 31.49 -11.45 -6.86
CA VAL A 542 30.27 -11.28 -6.07
C VAL A 542 29.01 -11.54 -6.91
N THR A 543 29.04 -11.23 -8.19
CA THR A 543 27.85 -11.29 -9.07
C THR A 543 27.70 -12.62 -9.81
N THR A 544 28.69 -13.50 -9.71
CA THR A 544 28.74 -14.79 -10.39
C THR A 544 28.37 -15.96 -9.48
N GLU A 545 27.91 -17.08 -10.08
CA GLU A 545 27.52 -18.31 -9.38
C GLU A 545 27.95 -19.55 -10.18
N GLY A 546 28.01 -20.72 -9.53
CA GLY A 546 28.36 -21.99 -10.18
C GLY A 546 29.82 -22.04 -10.63
N ASP A 547 30.08 -22.67 -11.78
CA ASP A 547 31.44 -22.85 -12.30
C ASP A 547 32.12 -21.51 -12.65
N ASP A 548 31.32 -20.52 -13.08
CA ASP A 548 31.81 -19.18 -13.35
C ASP A 548 32.32 -18.48 -12.08
N TRP A 549 31.61 -18.64 -10.96
CA TRP A 549 32.11 -18.18 -9.67
C TRP A 549 33.39 -18.90 -9.25
N VAL A 550 33.51 -20.21 -9.50
CA VAL A 550 34.75 -20.96 -9.20
C VAL A 550 35.93 -20.39 -10.00
N ARG A 551 35.73 -20.07 -11.28
CA ARG A 551 36.73 -19.39 -12.14
C ARG A 551 37.14 -18.05 -11.55
N HIS A 552 36.18 -17.16 -11.29
CA HIS A 552 36.45 -15.86 -10.68
C HIS A 552 37.16 -15.99 -9.32
N ARG A 553 36.68 -16.86 -8.42
CA ARG A 553 37.23 -17.03 -7.07
C ARG A 553 38.68 -17.53 -7.11
N ARG A 554 39.01 -18.44 -8.03
CA ARG A 554 40.37 -18.98 -8.17
C ARG A 554 41.40 -17.90 -8.53
N ILE A 555 41.01 -16.92 -9.35
CA ILE A 555 41.90 -15.85 -9.83
C ILE A 555 41.93 -14.66 -8.86
N THR A 556 40.80 -14.38 -8.19
CA THR A 556 40.63 -13.19 -7.35
C THR A 556 41.02 -13.38 -5.88
N THR A 557 41.30 -14.61 -5.43
CA THR A 557 41.71 -14.90 -4.04
C THR A 557 43.22 -14.83 -3.79
N PRO A 558 44.10 -15.33 -4.68
CA PRO A 558 45.56 -15.27 -4.50
C PRO A 558 46.16 -13.89 -4.15
N PRO A 559 45.61 -12.75 -4.63
CA PRO A 559 46.08 -11.44 -4.21
C PRO A 559 46.02 -11.19 -2.69
N PHE A 560 45.12 -11.85 -1.96
CA PHE A 560 44.98 -11.72 -0.52
C PHE A 560 45.93 -12.69 0.22
N ASN A 561 47.21 -12.34 0.28
CA ASN A 561 48.26 -13.14 0.89
C ASN A 561 49.04 -12.38 1.99
N GLU A 562 50.05 -13.02 2.59
CA GLU A 562 50.83 -12.45 3.69
C GLU A 562 51.71 -11.26 3.25
N ARG A 563 52.24 -11.25 2.03
CA ARG A 563 53.03 -10.11 1.50
C ARG A 563 52.15 -8.88 1.32
N ASN A 564 50.95 -9.07 0.76
CA ASN A 564 49.96 -8.01 0.69
C ASN A 564 49.56 -7.52 2.10
N SER A 565 49.44 -8.44 3.08
CA SER A 565 49.14 -8.07 4.46
C SER A 565 50.24 -7.22 5.10
N ALA A 566 51.52 -7.47 4.80
CA ALA A 566 52.62 -6.61 5.23
C ALA A 566 52.50 -5.19 4.65
N LEU A 567 52.17 -5.04 3.35
CA LEU A 567 51.91 -3.73 2.75
C LEU A 567 50.73 -3.01 3.43
N VAL A 568 49.65 -3.73 3.73
CA VAL A 568 48.49 -3.19 4.44
C VAL A 568 48.90 -2.66 5.81
N TRP A 569 49.68 -3.45 6.55
CA TRP A 569 50.15 -3.07 7.88
C TRP A 569 50.95 -1.77 7.86
N ASP A 570 51.95 -1.67 6.99
CA ASP A 570 52.82 -0.49 6.92
C ASP A 570 52.09 0.77 6.46
N GLU A 571 51.26 0.64 5.42
CA GLU A 571 50.47 1.78 4.95
C GLU A 571 49.43 2.21 5.99
N SER A 572 48.79 1.26 6.69
CA SER A 572 47.81 1.56 7.73
C SER A 572 48.41 2.33 8.89
N LYS A 573 49.61 1.93 9.37
CA LYS A 573 50.35 2.69 10.38
C LYS A 573 50.61 4.11 9.89
N ARG A 574 51.12 4.26 8.66
CA ARG A 574 51.46 5.57 8.09
C ARG A 574 50.24 6.50 8.00
N GLN A 575 49.14 6.02 7.44
CA GLN A 575 47.90 6.80 7.34
C GLN A 575 47.29 7.10 8.72
N ALA A 576 47.37 6.15 9.66
CA ALA A 576 46.90 6.36 11.02
C ALA A 576 47.73 7.44 11.73
N THR A 577 49.06 7.41 11.64
CA THR A 577 49.93 8.44 12.21
C THR A 577 49.56 9.84 11.70
N ASP A 578 49.41 10.01 10.38
CA ASP A 578 49.06 11.30 9.80
C ASP A 578 47.66 11.77 10.28
N MET A 579 46.67 10.88 10.27
CA MET A 579 45.30 11.16 10.74
C MET A 579 45.27 11.55 12.22
N LEU A 580 46.00 10.82 13.07
CA LEU A 580 46.04 11.05 14.52
C LEU A 580 46.77 12.35 14.86
N ASN A 581 47.82 12.71 14.13
CA ASN A 581 48.48 14.01 14.25
C ASN A 581 47.51 15.15 13.90
N MET A 582 46.74 15.00 12.81
CA MET A 582 45.69 15.94 12.45
C MET A 582 44.63 16.05 13.56
N TRP A 583 44.17 14.93 14.11
CA TRP A 583 43.19 14.90 15.19
C TRP A 583 43.69 15.57 16.47
N ALA A 584 44.91 15.27 16.90
CA ALA A 584 45.50 15.81 18.12
C ALA A 584 45.84 17.31 18.02
N SER A 585 46.14 17.79 16.81
CA SER A 585 46.41 19.23 16.58
C SER A 585 45.15 20.08 16.42
N ASN A 586 43.97 19.47 16.31
CA ASN A 586 42.72 20.20 16.08
C ASN A 586 42.09 20.71 17.39
N PRO A 587 42.08 22.03 17.65
CA PRO A 587 41.54 22.59 18.90
C PRO A 587 40.02 22.43 19.03
N LYS A 588 39.31 22.09 17.94
CA LYS A 588 37.86 21.84 17.95
C LYS A 588 37.51 20.36 18.19
N GLY A 589 38.50 19.53 18.49
CA GLY A 589 38.33 18.08 18.58
C GLY A 589 38.12 17.41 17.23
N VAL A 590 37.80 16.13 17.28
CA VAL A 590 37.48 15.27 16.14
C VAL A 590 35.96 15.26 15.94
N VAL A 591 35.52 15.87 14.85
CA VAL A 591 34.11 15.86 14.44
C VAL A 591 33.94 14.91 13.28
N ASN A 592 32.97 14.00 13.35
CA ASN A 592 32.72 13.00 12.31
C ASN A 592 33.98 12.15 12.00
N PRO A 593 34.44 11.31 12.94
CA PRO A 593 35.58 10.41 12.72
C PRO A 593 35.37 9.41 11.57
N GLN A 594 34.11 9.20 11.14
CA GLN A 594 33.79 8.35 10.00
C GLN A 594 34.33 8.91 8.69
N SER A 595 34.33 10.25 8.51
CA SER A 595 34.87 10.88 7.30
C SER A 595 36.37 10.59 7.15
N ASP A 596 37.11 10.72 8.24
CA ASP A 596 38.57 10.58 8.25
C ASP A 596 39.00 9.12 8.12
N THR A 597 38.34 8.21 8.83
CA THR A 597 38.56 6.76 8.69
C THR A 597 38.20 6.25 7.30
N MET A 598 37.26 6.88 6.61
CA MET A 598 36.95 6.60 5.21
C MET A 598 38.08 7.05 4.27
N VAL A 599 38.70 8.20 4.51
CA VAL A 599 39.90 8.62 3.75
C VAL A 599 41.06 7.67 3.99
N LEU A 600 41.30 7.31 5.25
CA LEU A 600 42.35 6.36 5.65
C LEU A 600 42.20 5.03 4.91
N ALA A 601 41.03 4.40 5.03
CA ALA A 601 40.78 3.09 4.42
C ALA A 601 40.89 3.13 2.89
N LEU A 602 40.56 4.27 2.27
CA LEU A 602 40.75 4.44 0.83
C LEU A 602 42.23 4.44 0.47
N HIS A 603 43.05 5.20 1.20
CA HIS A 603 44.48 5.29 0.90
C HIS A 603 45.20 3.96 1.15
N VAL A 604 44.83 3.24 2.21
CA VAL A 604 45.31 1.86 2.45
C VAL A 604 44.97 0.97 1.26
N LEU A 605 43.73 1.06 0.77
CA LEU A 605 43.28 0.28 -0.37
C LEU A 605 43.92 0.71 -1.69
N THR A 606 44.21 1.99 -1.92
CA THR A 606 44.93 2.43 -3.12
C THR A 606 46.37 1.94 -3.11
N ALA A 607 47.04 1.96 -1.95
CA ALA A 607 48.43 1.52 -1.85
C ALA A 607 48.54 -0.02 -1.94
N ALA A 608 47.89 -0.73 -1.02
CA ALA A 608 47.95 -2.19 -0.97
C ALA A 608 47.14 -2.86 -2.10
N GLY A 609 46.14 -2.18 -2.66
CA GLY A 609 45.33 -2.68 -3.76
C GLY A 609 45.91 -2.38 -5.14
N PHE A 610 46.46 -1.18 -5.35
CA PHE A 610 46.83 -0.68 -6.68
C PHE A 610 48.29 -0.18 -6.78
N GLY A 611 49.05 -0.24 -5.69
CA GLY A 611 50.44 0.24 -5.66
C GLY A 611 50.56 1.76 -5.61
N ARG A 612 49.49 2.51 -5.31
CA ARG A 612 49.49 3.99 -5.27
C ARG A 612 49.26 4.52 -3.85
N SER A 613 50.29 5.14 -3.28
CA SER A 613 50.31 5.63 -1.89
C SER A 613 50.24 7.16 -1.85
N TYR A 614 49.36 7.71 -1.00
CA TYR A 614 49.05 9.15 -0.93
C TYR A 614 49.25 9.70 0.46
N LYS A 615 49.56 11.00 0.63
CA LYS A 615 49.59 11.60 1.97
C LYS A 615 48.16 11.74 2.52
N PHE A 616 47.99 11.58 3.83
CA PHE A 616 46.70 11.87 4.44
C PHE A 616 46.42 13.38 4.34
N GLY A 617 45.18 13.77 4.02
CA GLY A 617 44.78 15.17 3.88
C GLY A 617 45.15 15.85 2.55
N SER A 618 46.08 15.31 1.75
CA SER A 618 46.15 15.69 0.33
C SER A 618 44.91 15.16 -0.38
N GLY A 619 44.25 15.99 -1.18
CA GLY A 619 43.34 15.45 -2.18
C GLY A 619 44.14 14.49 -3.06
N LEU A 620 43.55 13.37 -3.48
CA LEU A 620 44.09 12.72 -4.68
C LEU A 620 43.99 13.79 -5.77
N GLU A 621 45.10 14.41 -6.15
CA GLU A 621 45.09 15.37 -7.25
C GLU A 621 44.69 14.59 -8.53
N SER A 622 44.19 15.28 -9.56
CA SER A 622 44.03 14.63 -10.86
C SER A 622 45.42 14.35 -11.42
N GLU A 623 46.02 13.21 -11.04
CA GLU A 623 47.40 12.84 -11.39
C GLU A 623 47.61 12.66 -12.90
N LEU A 624 46.53 12.62 -13.68
CA LEU A 624 46.55 12.34 -15.11
C LEU A 624 45.91 13.51 -15.87
N GLU A 625 46.66 14.10 -16.81
CA GLU A 625 46.31 15.33 -17.55
C GLU A 625 44.93 15.29 -18.25
N ASN A 626 44.37 14.10 -18.48
CA ASN A 626 43.11 13.88 -19.19
C ASN A 626 41.89 13.59 -18.30
N HIS A 627 42.02 13.66 -16.97
CA HIS A 627 40.94 13.34 -16.03
C HIS A 627 40.32 14.59 -15.40
N SER A 628 38.98 14.64 -15.38
CA SER A 628 38.23 15.75 -14.79
C SER A 628 37.95 15.57 -13.30
N LEU A 629 38.13 14.36 -12.78
CA LEU A 629 37.95 14.01 -11.37
C LEU A 629 39.13 13.16 -10.90
N SER A 630 39.54 13.33 -9.65
CA SER A 630 40.49 12.43 -9.01
C SER A 630 39.93 11.02 -8.88
N TYR A 631 40.81 10.03 -8.73
CA TYR A 631 40.41 8.64 -8.50
C TYR A 631 39.48 8.51 -7.27
N ARG A 632 39.83 9.16 -6.15
CA ARG A 632 38.98 9.19 -4.94
C ARG A 632 37.62 9.80 -5.21
N ASP A 633 37.59 10.97 -5.85
CA ASP A 633 36.33 11.70 -6.01
C ASP A 633 35.42 10.95 -6.98
N ALA A 634 35.99 10.34 -8.02
CA ALA A 634 35.26 9.45 -8.92
C ALA A 634 34.66 8.25 -8.16
N LEU A 635 35.46 7.52 -7.37
CA LEU A 635 34.99 6.39 -6.57
C LEU A 635 33.92 6.83 -5.55
N SER A 636 34.20 7.87 -4.76
CA SER A 636 33.30 8.38 -3.71
C SER A 636 31.96 8.85 -4.30
N LEU A 637 31.98 9.52 -5.46
CA LEU A 637 30.76 9.92 -6.17
C LEU A 637 29.95 8.71 -6.66
N ILE A 638 30.61 7.68 -7.18
CA ILE A 638 29.96 6.43 -7.60
C ILE A 638 29.33 5.73 -6.39
N LEU A 639 30.07 5.55 -5.30
CA LEU A 639 29.61 4.85 -4.10
C LEU A 639 28.44 5.58 -3.43
N GLY A 640 28.53 6.91 -3.31
CA GLY A 640 27.45 7.74 -2.78
C GLY A 640 26.20 7.78 -3.67
N ASN A 641 26.29 7.39 -4.94
CA ASN A 641 25.21 7.48 -5.93
C ASN A 641 25.04 6.19 -6.74
N LEU A 642 25.27 5.01 -6.14
CA LEU A 642 25.37 3.72 -6.86
C LEU A 642 24.19 3.44 -7.80
N PHE A 643 22.95 3.73 -7.36
CA PHE A 643 21.76 3.56 -8.21
C PHE A 643 21.78 4.48 -9.44
N THR A 644 22.18 5.74 -9.27
CA THR A 644 22.33 6.71 -10.36
C THR A 644 23.45 6.29 -11.30
N ALA A 645 24.59 5.85 -10.76
CA ALA A 645 25.74 5.38 -11.54
C ALA A 645 25.37 4.19 -12.41
N VAL A 646 24.66 3.20 -11.84
CA VAL A 646 24.17 2.03 -12.59
C VAL A 646 23.17 2.45 -13.65
N PHE A 647 22.25 3.35 -13.32
CA PHE A 647 21.26 3.85 -14.26
C PHE A 647 21.91 4.58 -15.45
N THR A 648 22.83 5.51 -15.21
CA THR A 648 23.51 6.26 -16.28
C THR A 648 24.43 5.38 -17.11
N ALA A 649 25.16 4.45 -16.49
CA ALA A 649 26.00 3.48 -17.18
C ALA A 649 25.19 2.53 -18.07
N THR A 650 24.01 2.06 -17.60
CA THR A 650 23.16 1.14 -18.36
C THR A 650 22.53 1.81 -19.58
N LEU A 651 22.13 3.07 -19.48
CA LEU A 651 21.48 3.79 -20.59
C LEU A 651 22.45 4.27 -21.67
N ASN A 652 23.75 4.33 -21.36
CA ASN A 652 24.81 4.77 -22.27
C ASN A 652 24.49 6.09 -23.01
N LEU A 653 23.83 7.02 -22.32
CA LEU A 653 23.42 8.30 -22.89
C LEU A 653 24.60 9.28 -22.90
N PRO A 654 24.77 10.12 -23.94
CA PRO A 654 25.76 11.19 -23.94
C PRO A 654 25.59 12.12 -22.74
N THR A 655 26.70 12.49 -22.07
CA THR A 655 26.71 13.31 -20.85
C THR A 655 26.03 14.68 -21.01
N TRP A 656 25.98 15.23 -22.24
CA TRP A 656 25.29 16.49 -22.55
C TRP A 656 23.76 16.40 -22.49
N MET A 657 23.17 15.20 -22.55
CA MET A 657 21.72 14.97 -22.45
C MET A 657 21.24 14.78 -21.01
N LEU A 658 22.15 14.62 -20.04
CA LEU A 658 21.83 14.32 -18.64
C LEU A 658 21.69 15.59 -17.79
N PRO A 659 20.75 15.62 -16.81
CA PRO A 659 20.69 16.69 -15.81
C PRO A 659 22.02 16.82 -15.04
N SER A 660 22.32 18.02 -14.54
CA SER A 660 23.64 18.36 -13.93
C SER A 660 24.13 17.36 -12.86
N LYS A 661 23.23 16.86 -12.00
CA LYS A 661 23.57 15.85 -10.98
C LYS A 661 23.95 14.50 -11.57
N PHE A 662 23.24 14.05 -12.61
CA PHE A 662 23.48 12.78 -13.30
C PHE A 662 24.73 12.86 -14.16
N LYS A 663 24.98 14.02 -14.78
CA LYS A 663 26.20 14.30 -15.53
C LYS A 663 27.45 14.09 -14.68
N LYS A 664 27.51 14.69 -13.48
CA LYS A 664 28.65 14.51 -12.55
C LYS A 664 28.92 13.05 -12.20
N VAL A 665 27.86 12.26 -11.97
CA VAL A 665 27.99 10.82 -11.65
C VAL A 665 28.45 10.04 -12.89
N GLN A 666 27.95 10.37 -14.07
CA GLN A 666 28.39 9.74 -15.32
C GLN A 666 29.86 10.08 -15.64
N ASP A 667 30.28 11.32 -15.43
CA ASP A 667 31.68 11.73 -15.57
C ASP A 667 32.57 10.94 -14.60
N ALA A 668 32.12 10.73 -13.36
CA ALA A 668 32.80 9.87 -12.39
C ALA A 668 32.93 8.41 -12.87
N VAL A 669 31.85 7.82 -13.42
CA VAL A 669 31.89 6.46 -14.00
C VAL A 669 32.90 6.36 -15.14
N ILE A 670 32.95 7.37 -16.01
CA ILE A 670 33.90 7.42 -17.14
C ILE A 670 35.35 7.54 -16.64
N ASN A 671 35.64 8.52 -15.78
CA ASN A 671 36.98 8.72 -15.22
C ASN A 671 37.45 7.48 -14.46
N PHE A 672 36.59 6.88 -13.62
CA PHE A 672 36.96 5.68 -12.87
C PHE A 672 37.28 4.48 -13.77
N ARG A 673 36.56 4.33 -14.88
CA ARG A 673 36.86 3.32 -15.90
C ARG A 673 38.22 3.58 -16.56
N GLN A 674 38.52 4.83 -16.88
CA GLN A 674 39.81 5.22 -17.48
C GLN A 674 40.97 4.91 -16.54
N TYR A 675 40.89 5.32 -15.27
CA TYR A 675 41.90 4.97 -14.27
C TYR A 675 42.14 3.45 -14.20
N MET A 676 41.09 2.62 -14.15
CA MET A 676 41.27 1.17 -14.13
C MET A 676 41.89 0.63 -15.42
N ALA A 677 41.54 1.18 -16.58
CA ALA A 677 42.09 0.75 -17.86
C ALA A 677 43.58 1.10 -17.97
N GLU A 678 43.96 2.30 -17.55
CA GLU A 678 45.36 2.77 -17.55
C GLU A 678 46.22 1.98 -16.58
N MET A 679 45.78 1.78 -15.33
CA MET A 679 46.53 0.98 -14.35
C MET A 679 46.71 -0.48 -14.79
N VAL A 680 45.71 -1.08 -15.45
CA VAL A 680 45.83 -2.44 -16.00
C VAL A 680 46.76 -2.47 -17.22
N ALA A 681 46.77 -1.42 -18.05
CA ALA A 681 47.69 -1.31 -19.18
C ALA A 681 49.15 -1.14 -18.70
N GLU A 682 49.40 -0.26 -17.73
CA GLU A 682 50.69 -0.06 -17.08
C GLU A 682 51.25 -1.38 -16.53
N GLU A 683 50.42 -2.16 -15.81
CA GLU A 683 50.84 -3.46 -15.27
C GLU A 683 51.16 -4.49 -16.39
N ARG A 684 50.37 -4.51 -17.46
CA ARG A 684 50.63 -5.38 -18.62
C ARG A 684 51.93 -5.02 -19.33
N GLU A 685 52.20 -3.73 -19.49
CA GLU A 685 53.46 -3.23 -20.04
C GLU A 685 54.65 -3.62 -19.15
N ALA A 686 54.54 -3.42 -17.83
CA ALA A 686 55.55 -3.83 -16.87
C ALA A 686 55.82 -5.35 -16.92
N MET A 687 54.76 -6.17 -16.96
CA MET A 687 54.88 -7.62 -17.11
C MET A 687 55.57 -8.02 -18.42
N ASN A 688 55.22 -7.38 -19.54
CA ASN A 688 55.82 -7.65 -20.85
C ASN A 688 57.29 -7.19 -20.93
N ALA A 689 57.64 -6.14 -20.21
CA ALA A 689 59.01 -5.67 -20.04
C ALA A 689 59.84 -6.54 -19.08
N GLY A 690 59.25 -7.58 -18.49
CA GLY A 690 59.93 -8.50 -17.57
C GLY A 690 60.09 -7.98 -16.14
N ALA A 691 59.34 -6.95 -15.74
CA ALA A 691 59.35 -6.45 -14.38
C ALA A 691 58.80 -7.50 -13.39
N GLU A 692 59.36 -7.52 -12.18
CA GLU A 692 58.89 -8.39 -11.11
C GLU A 692 57.43 -8.08 -10.72
N GLU A 693 56.73 -9.12 -10.24
CA GLU A 693 55.37 -8.98 -9.73
C GLU A 693 55.38 -8.15 -8.44
N GLN A 694 54.56 -7.10 -8.41
CA GLN A 694 54.35 -6.29 -7.21
C GLN A 694 53.36 -7.00 -6.26
N ASP A 695 53.55 -6.82 -4.96
CA ASP A 695 52.74 -7.46 -3.90
C ASP A 695 51.33 -6.85 -3.71
N ASN A 696 50.90 -5.96 -4.62
CA ASN A 696 49.58 -5.31 -4.57
C ASN A 696 48.47 -6.13 -5.26
N LEU A 697 47.21 -5.88 -4.89
CA LEU A 697 46.09 -6.72 -5.33
C LEU A 697 45.90 -6.75 -6.86
N MET A 698 46.08 -5.61 -7.52
CA MET A 698 45.88 -5.45 -8.96
C MET A 698 46.96 -6.20 -9.76
N SER A 699 48.23 -6.02 -9.42
CA SER A 699 49.37 -6.68 -10.05
C SER A 699 49.18 -8.21 -10.06
N ILE A 700 48.91 -8.78 -8.88
CA ILE A 700 48.70 -10.22 -8.73
C ILE A 700 47.46 -10.69 -9.49
N LEU A 701 46.36 -9.92 -9.49
CA LEU A 701 45.13 -10.25 -10.22
C LEU A 701 45.37 -10.31 -11.74
N VAL A 702 45.98 -9.27 -12.29
CA VAL A 702 46.25 -9.15 -13.74
C VAL A 702 47.15 -10.29 -14.17
N ARG A 703 48.28 -10.51 -13.48
CA ARG A 703 49.24 -11.58 -13.81
C ARG A 703 48.62 -12.97 -13.64
N ALA A 704 47.83 -13.21 -12.59
CA ALA A 704 47.12 -14.47 -12.40
C ALA A 704 46.14 -14.76 -13.56
N SER A 705 45.46 -13.72 -14.05
CA SER A 705 44.57 -13.84 -15.21
C SER A 705 45.36 -14.16 -16.48
N GLU A 706 46.44 -13.42 -16.76
CA GLU A 706 47.27 -13.62 -17.97
C GLU A 706 47.98 -14.99 -18.00
N ASN A 707 48.39 -15.51 -16.83
CA ASN A 707 48.99 -16.83 -16.72
C ASN A 707 48.01 -17.96 -17.09
N GLU A 708 46.72 -17.85 -16.74
CA GLU A 708 45.70 -18.82 -17.19
C GLU A 708 45.46 -18.73 -18.71
N ASN A 709 45.61 -17.54 -19.30
CA ASN A 709 45.53 -17.34 -20.75
C ASN A 709 46.68 -18.04 -21.48
N LYS A 710 47.93 -17.83 -21.02
CA LYS A 710 49.15 -18.42 -21.59
C LYS A 710 49.19 -19.96 -21.52
N GLN A 711 48.53 -20.57 -20.53
CA GLN A 711 48.45 -22.04 -20.40
C GLN A 711 47.51 -22.73 -21.41
N GLY A 712 47.01 -22.04 -22.44
CA GLY A 712 46.09 -22.60 -23.43
C GLY A 712 44.70 -22.94 -22.88
N LYS A 713 44.39 -22.50 -21.65
CA LYS A 713 43.09 -22.67 -20.99
C LYS A 713 42.27 -21.39 -21.12
N GLY A 714 42.14 -20.86 -22.35
CA GLY A 714 41.50 -19.56 -22.62
C GLY A 714 40.09 -19.40 -22.01
N ALA A 715 39.36 -20.49 -21.78
CA ALA A 715 38.07 -20.47 -21.07
C ALA A 715 38.16 -20.16 -19.56
N ARG A 716 39.36 -20.06 -18.97
CA ARG A 716 39.60 -19.81 -17.54
C ARG A 716 40.12 -18.41 -17.23
N HIS A 717 40.61 -17.66 -18.21
CA HIS A 717 41.06 -16.26 -18.08
C HIS A 717 39.88 -15.31 -17.78
N LEU A 718 40.13 -14.17 -17.12
CA LEU A 718 39.15 -13.09 -16.95
C LEU A 718 39.25 -12.06 -18.07
N THR A 719 38.14 -11.67 -18.68
CA THR A 719 38.14 -10.56 -19.66
C THR A 719 38.52 -9.23 -19.00
N ASP A 720 38.92 -8.22 -19.79
CA ASP A 720 39.22 -6.87 -19.27
C ASP A 720 38.06 -6.29 -18.45
N THR A 721 36.83 -6.45 -18.93
CA THR A 721 35.64 -6.04 -18.19
C THR A 721 35.45 -6.82 -16.88
N GLU A 722 35.77 -8.11 -16.85
CA GLU A 722 35.76 -8.90 -15.62
C GLU A 722 36.88 -8.45 -14.65
N ILE A 723 38.06 -8.09 -15.16
CA ILE A 723 39.13 -7.50 -14.34
C ILE A 723 38.65 -6.19 -13.72
N TYR A 724 38.14 -5.25 -14.51
CA TYR A 724 37.58 -3.98 -14.01
C TYR A 724 36.45 -4.19 -13.00
N GLY A 725 35.55 -5.14 -13.27
CA GLY A 725 34.48 -5.51 -12.35
C GLY A 725 35.01 -6.02 -11.00
N ASN A 726 36.09 -6.80 -10.98
CA ASN A 726 36.70 -7.29 -9.73
C ASN A 726 37.49 -6.19 -9.00
N LEU A 727 38.21 -5.33 -9.72
CA LEU A 727 38.89 -4.17 -9.13
C LEU A 727 37.89 -3.20 -8.48
N PHE A 728 36.76 -2.92 -9.13
CA PHE A 728 35.67 -2.16 -8.52
C PHE A 728 35.10 -2.87 -7.29
N SER A 729 34.94 -4.20 -7.35
CA SER A 729 34.47 -4.97 -6.20
C SER A 729 35.45 -4.91 -5.02
N TYR A 730 36.77 -4.88 -5.25
CA TYR A 730 37.76 -4.70 -4.19
C TYR A 730 37.64 -3.31 -3.55
N ASN A 731 37.55 -2.26 -4.38
CA ASN A 731 37.34 -0.89 -3.92
C ASN A 731 36.09 -0.77 -3.03
N LEU A 732 34.94 -1.21 -3.53
CA LEU A 732 33.69 -1.14 -2.79
C LEU A 732 33.74 -1.96 -1.49
N ALA A 733 34.24 -3.20 -1.55
CA ALA A 733 34.20 -4.11 -0.41
C ALA A 733 35.20 -3.73 0.70
N GLY A 734 36.41 -3.32 0.34
CA GLY A 734 37.47 -2.99 1.30
C GLY A 734 37.29 -1.61 1.95
N HIS A 735 36.85 -0.63 1.17
CA HIS A 735 36.83 0.77 1.60
C HIS A 735 35.80 1.07 2.69
N GLU A 736 34.51 0.84 2.41
CA GLU A 736 33.44 1.22 3.35
C GLU A 736 33.35 0.26 4.55
N THR A 737 33.76 -1.01 4.44
CA THR A 737 33.58 -1.98 5.54
C THR A 737 34.58 -1.77 6.66
N THR A 738 35.87 -1.61 6.35
CA THR A 738 36.89 -1.37 7.38
C THR A 738 36.74 0.01 8.00
N SER A 739 36.52 1.07 7.19
CA SER A 739 36.32 2.44 7.70
C SER A 739 35.16 2.56 8.69
N ASN A 740 33.99 1.97 8.38
CA ASN A 740 32.86 1.97 9.31
C ASN A 740 33.21 1.21 10.61
N THR A 741 33.93 0.09 10.51
CA THR A 741 34.33 -0.69 11.70
C THR A 741 35.29 0.10 12.58
N LEU A 742 36.27 0.81 11.98
CA LEU A 742 37.18 1.72 12.67
C LEU A 742 36.40 2.85 13.35
N ALA A 743 35.48 3.50 12.65
CA ALA A 743 34.67 4.58 13.20
C ALA A 743 33.85 4.13 14.43
N TYR A 744 33.19 2.98 14.36
CA TYR A 744 32.48 2.41 15.51
C TYR A 744 33.44 2.10 16.66
N ALA A 745 34.58 1.45 16.39
CA ALA A 745 35.54 1.10 17.42
C ALA A 745 36.10 2.32 18.13
N THR A 746 36.46 3.38 17.40
CA THR A 746 36.94 4.64 17.99
C THR A 746 35.89 5.26 18.92
N VAL A 747 34.62 5.29 18.51
CA VAL A 747 33.53 5.80 19.34
C VAL A 747 33.29 4.94 20.58
N LEU A 748 33.31 3.62 20.42
CA LEU A 748 33.11 2.67 21.52
C LEU A 748 34.26 2.72 22.54
N LEU A 749 35.50 2.85 22.08
CA LEU A 749 36.67 3.03 22.95
C LEU A 749 36.61 4.37 23.70
N ALA A 750 36.19 5.45 23.05
CA ALA A 750 36.01 6.75 23.70
C ALA A 750 34.91 6.72 24.77
N ALA A 751 33.82 5.99 24.52
CA ALA A 751 32.74 5.82 25.48
C ALA A 751 33.08 4.86 26.63
N ASN A 752 34.02 3.94 26.44
CA ASN A 752 34.38 2.89 27.40
C ASN A 752 35.91 2.89 27.66
N PRO A 753 36.41 3.86 28.46
CA PRO A 753 37.85 4.06 28.68
C PRO A 753 38.55 2.86 29.33
N GLU A 754 37.83 2.01 30.06
CA GLU A 754 38.35 0.77 30.65
C GLU A 754 38.81 -0.22 29.58
N TRP A 755 38.06 -0.37 28.48
CA TRP A 755 38.45 -1.24 27.37
C TRP A 755 39.58 -0.63 26.55
N GLN A 756 39.62 0.70 26.47
CA GLN A 756 40.72 1.41 25.83
C GLN A 756 42.03 1.23 26.60
N LYS A 757 42.00 1.34 27.94
CA LYS A 757 43.15 1.06 28.79
C LYS A 757 43.57 -0.40 28.70
N TRP A 758 42.62 -1.34 28.74
CA TRP A 758 42.90 -2.78 28.64
C TRP A 758 43.60 -3.17 27.34
N ALA A 759 43.21 -2.58 26.20
CA ALA A 759 43.88 -2.79 24.93
C ALA A 759 45.23 -2.05 24.85
N ALA A 760 45.32 -0.84 25.40
CA ALA A 760 46.57 -0.07 25.47
C ALA A 760 47.65 -0.79 26.29
N GLU A 761 47.29 -1.46 27.38
CA GLU A 761 48.20 -2.29 28.18
C GLU A 761 48.88 -3.39 27.35
N GLU A 762 48.15 -4.05 26.45
CA GLU A 762 48.75 -5.04 25.51
C GLU A 762 49.68 -4.35 24.52
N VAL A 763 49.25 -3.24 23.91
CA VAL A 763 50.06 -2.50 22.93
C VAL A 763 51.37 -2.03 23.57
N ASP A 764 51.32 -1.51 24.79
CA ASP A 764 52.50 -1.04 25.53
C ASP A 764 53.47 -2.20 25.84
N GLN A 765 52.95 -3.35 26.27
CA GLN A 765 53.76 -4.54 26.57
C GLN A 765 54.40 -5.12 25.32
N VAL A 766 53.63 -5.29 24.25
CA VAL A 766 54.07 -5.91 22.99
C VAL A 766 55.06 -5.01 22.25
N THR A 767 54.92 -3.69 22.35
CA THR A 767 55.73 -2.71 21.59
C THR A 767 56.74 -1.96 22.46
N ALA A 768 57.04 -2.51 23.64
CA ALA A 768 57.98 -1.92 24.60
C ALA A 768 59.36 -1.67 23.97
N GLY A 769 59.83 -0.43 24.02
CA GLY A 769 61.13 -0.03 23.49
C GLY A 769 61.24 0.05 21.96
N VAL A 770 60.13 -0.11 21.23
CA VAL A 770 60.13 -0.05 19.76
C VAL A 770 59.23 1.07 19.27
N ASP A 771 59.71 1.87 18.31
CA ASP A 771 58.94 2.96 17.71
C ASP A 771 57.85 2.43 16.77
N LEU A 772 56.78 3.19 16.59
CA LEU A 772 55.63 2.78 15.76
C LEU A 772 56.05 2.42 14.32
N LYS A 773 56.96 3.20 13.74
CA LYS A 773 57.45 2.99 12.37
C LYS A 773 58.13 1.63 12.19
N ASP A 774 58.78 1.11 13.23
CA ASP A 774 59.61 -0.09 13.19
C ASP A 774 58.85 -1.38 13.57
N LEU A 775 57.55 -1.28 13.88
CA LEU A 775 56.72 -2.46 14.13
C LEU A 775 56.44 -3.19 12.82
N ASP A 776 57.05 -4.35 12.58
CA ASP A 776 56.76 -5.17 11.40
C ASP A 776 55.49 -6.02 11.55
N TYR A 777 54.94 -6.43 10.41
CA TYR A 777 53.70 -7.21 10.37
C TYR A 777 53.85 -8.60 11.00
N GLU A 778 54.89 -9.36 10.65
CA GLU A 778 55.02 -10.77 11.00
C GLU A 778 55.22 -10.98 12.51
N THR A 779 55.96 -10.07 13.15
CA THR A 779 56.28 -10.14 14.58
C THR A 779 55.14 -9.63 15.45
N TYR A 780 54.59 -8.46 15.13
CA TYR A 780 53.72 -7.74 16.08
C TYR A 780 52.23 -8.04 15.91
N TYR A 781 51.73 -8.17 14.68
CA TYR A 781 50.31 -8.42 14.44
C TYR A 781 49.77 -9.67 15.19
N PRO A 782 50.44 -10.83 15.21
CA PRO A 782 49.92 -12.03 15.88
C PRO A 782 49.80 -11.89 17.41
N GLN A 783 50.50 -10.93 18.01
CA GLN A 783 50.54 -10.72 19.45
C GLN A 783 49.43 -9.79 19.96
N LEU A 784 48.87 -8.93 19.10
CA LEU A 784 47.87 -7.91 19.45
C LEU A 784 46.42 -8.47 19.48
N LYS A 785 46.20 -9.44 20.38
CA LYS A 785 44.96 -10.21 20.48
C LYS A 785 43.83 -9.38 21.09
N ARG A 786 44.09 -8.55 22.10
CA ARG A 786 43.10 -7.65 22.70
C ARG A 786 42.63 -6.61 21.70
N VAL A 787 43.52 -6.06 20.88
CA VAL A 787 43.13 -5.16 19.77
C VAL A 787 42.23 -5.88 18.75
N LEU A 788 42.56 -7.13 18.39
CA LEU A 788 41.71 -7.94 17.53
C LEU A 788 40.34 -8.27 18.18
N ALA A 789 40.31 -8.47 19.50
CA ALA A 789 39.08 -8.65 20.28
C ALA A 789 38.16 -7.42 20.22
N ILE A 790 38.72 -6.20 20.28
CA ILE A 790 37.97 -4.95 20.03
C ILE A 790 37.27 -5.02 18.65
N MET A 791 37.98 -5.46 17.61
CA MET A 791 37.41 -5.61 16.27
C MET A 791 36.25 -6.61 16.26
N HIS A 792 36.44 -7.78 16.88
CA HIS A 792 35.44 -8.84 16.86
C HIS A 792 34.16 -8.42 17.58
N GLU A 793 34.29 -7.78 18.74
CA GLU A 793 33.13 -7.30 19.49
C GLU A 793 32.43 -6.14 18.78
N THR A 794 33.19 -5.25 18.14
CA THR A 794 32.64 -4.17 17.31
C THR A 794 31.86 -4.75 16.12
N LEU A 795 32.41 -5.72 15.40
CA LEU A 795 31.73 -6.38 14.27
C LEU A 795 30.50 -7.19 14.71
N ARG A 796 30.51 -7.73 15.94
CA ARG A 796 29.36 -8.48 16.48
C ARG A 796 28.14 -7.58 16.61
N LEU A 797 28.29 -6.38 17.19
CA LEU A 797 27.18 -5.46 17.38
C LEU A 797 26.91 -4.58 16.14
N PHE A 798 27.98 -4.06 15.52
CA PHE A 798 27.95 -3.05 14.46
C PHE A 798 28.52 -3.55 13.13
N GLY A 799 28.45 -4.86 12.87
CA GLY A 799 28.93 -5.46 11.63
C GLY A 799 28.29 -4.84 10.37
N ALA A 800 29.14 -4.51 9.40
CA ALA A 800 28.78 -3.77 8.19
C ALA A 800 27.70 -4.49 7.35
N ALA A 801 27.83 -5.83 7.18
CA ALA A 801 26.83 -6.66 6.52
C ALA A 801 25.80 -7.19 7.53
N ARG A 802 24.50 -6.95 7.27
CA ARG A 802 23.41 -7.37 8.19
C ARG A 802 22.78 -8.71 7.86
N ALA A 803 22.97 -9.20 6.64
CA ALA A 803 22.47 -10.51 6.23
C ALA A 803 23.34 -11.15 5.13
N VAL A 804 23.33 -12.48 5.04
CA VAL A 804 23.88 -13.23 3.90
C VAL A 804 22.73 -13.79 3.06
N PRO A 805 22.41 -13.18 1.90
CA PRO A 805 21.33 -13.62 1.02
C PRO A 805 21.65 -14.92 0.27
N LYS A 806 20.70 -15.85 0.31
CA LYS A 806 20.72 -17.15 -0.35
C LYS A 806 19.40 -17.40 -1.07
N THR A 807 19.37 -18.36 -1.99
CA THR A 807 18.14 -18.84 -2.61
C THR A 807 18.23 -20.33 -2.95
N THR A 808 17.09 -20.98 -3.07
CA THR A 808 16.96 -22.39 -3.45
C THR A 808 16.64 -22.53 -4.93
N LEU A 809 17.32 -23.43 -5.64
CA LEU A 809 17.00 -23.77 -7.04
C LEU A 809 15.97 -24.90 -7.16
N VAL A 810 15.96 -25.78 -6.16
CA VAL A 810 15.03 -26.91 -5.99
C VAL A 810 14.55 -26.94 -4.54
N ASP A 811 13.60 -27.80 -4.20
CA ASP A 811 13.20 -27.98 -2.80
C ASP A 811 14.40 -28.51 -2.00
N GLN A 812 14.68 -27.92 -0.84
CA GLN A 812 15.87 -28.19 -0.03
C GLN A 812 15.52 -28.33 1.43
N THR A 813 16.14 -29.30 2.11
CA THR A 813 15.95 -29.48 3.56
C THR A 813 16.87 -28.55 4.35
N LEU A 814 16.31 -27.81 5.30
CA LEU A 814 17.02 -27.01 6.30
C LEU A 814 16.75 -27.56 7.70
N LYS A 815 17.81 -27.85 8.47
CA LYS A 815 17.69 -28.29 9.85
C LYS A 815 17.81 -27.12 10.81
N VAL A 816 16.81 -26.95 11.69
CA VAL A 816 16.77 -25.90 12.71
C VAL A 816 16.36 -26.53 14.03
N ASN A 817 17.19 -26.37 15.07
CA ASN A 817 16.93 -26.92 16.42
C ASN A 817 16.51 -28.41 16.41
N GLY A 818 17.19 -29.22 15.58
CA GLY A 818 16.94 -30.66 15.43
C GLY A 818 15.75 -31.03 14.51
N THR A 819 14.91 -30.07 14.13
CA THR A 819 13.77 -30.29 13.24
C THR A 819 14.15 -30.02 11.78
N SER A 820 13.72 -30.88 10.86
CA SER A 820 13.99 -30.72 9.42
C SER A 820 12.79 -30.07 8.73
N TYR A 821 13.05 -28.97 8.03
CA TYR A 821 12.05 -28.20 7.28
C TYR A 821 12.35 -28.28 5.79
N THR A 822 11.33 -28.54 4.97
CA THR A 822 11.46 -28.50 3.51
C THR A 822 11.23 -27.08 3.01
N ILE A 823 12.30 -26.44 2.53
CA ILE A 823 12.27 -25.11 1.94
C ILE A 823 11.98 -25.25 0.44
N PRO A 824 10.87 -24.71 -0.08
CA PRO A 824 10.52 -24.86 -1.49
C PRO A 824 11.54 -24.21 -2.42
N LYS A 825 11.58 -24.64 -3.68
CA LYS A 825 12.35 -23.99 -4.76
C LYS A 825 11.99 -22.50 -4.91
N ASN A 826 12.94 -21.70 -5.37
CA ASN A 826 12.82 -20.25 -5.58
C ASN A 826 12.44 -19.49 -4.30
N THR A 827 12.85 -19.99 -3.13
CA THR A 827 12.67 -19.31 -1.84
C THR A 827 13.91 -18.50 -1.55
N PHE A 828 13.73 -17.25 -1.13
CA PHE A 828 14.81 -16.43 -0.62
C PHE A 828 15.09 -16.82 0.83
N ILE A 829 16.36 -16.95 1.19
CA ILE A 829 16.80 -17.25 2.55
C ILE A 829 17.82 -16.19 2.97
N GLY A 830 17.55 -15.47 4.05
CA GLY A 830 18.51 -14.55 4.66
C GLY A 830 19.11 -15.15 5.92
N VAL A 831 20.43 -15.37 5.93
CA VAL A 831 21.15 -15.55 7.20
C VAL A 831 21.14 -14.20 7.91
N ASN A 832 20.38 -14.07 9.00
CA ASN A 832 20.20 -12.84 9.75
C ASN A 832 21.40 -12.63 10.69
N LEU A 833 22.51 -12.12 10.15
CA LEU A 833 23.74 -11.86 10.92
C LEU A 833 23.47 -10.94 12.12
N ALA A 834 22.61 -9.95 11.90
CA ALA A 834 22.22 -8.98 12.91
C ALA A 834 21.63 -9.61 14.18
N GLY A 835 20.68 -10.53 14.03
CA GLY A 835 20.07 -11.25 15.15
C GLY A 835 20.93 -12.41 15.66
N LEU A 836 21.67 -13.07 14.76
CA LEU A 836 22.61 -14.14 15.10
C LEU A 836 23.69 -13.66 16.09
N HIS A 837 24.28 -12.49 15.82
CA HIS A 837 25.40 -11.95 16.60
C HIS A 837 25.00 -11.42 17.98
N VAL A 838 23.71 -11.28 18.26
CA VAL A 838 23.20 -10.88 19.58
C VAL A 838 22.29 -11.93 20.21
N SER A 839 22.22 -13.13 19.62
CA SER A 839 21.31 -14.16 20.11
C SER A 839 21.72 -14.58 21.52
N SER A 840 20.82 -14.44 22.49
CA SER A 840 21.06 -14.90 23.87
C SER A 840 21.39 -16.40 23.94
N ALA A 841 20.90 -17.20 22.99
CA ALA A 841 21.24 -18.63 22.87
C ALA A 841 22.73 -18.89 22.58
N SER A 842 23.44 -17.94 21.95
CA SER A 842 24.88 -18.05 21.66
C SER A 842 25.75 -17.15 22.53
N TRP A 843 25.20 -16.05 23.05
CA TRP A 843 25.96 -14.98 23.71
C TRP A 843 25.55 -14.72 25.17
N GLY A 844 24.53 -15.41 25.68
CA GLY A 844 24.04 -15.28 27.06
C GLY A 844 23.22 -14.00 27.29
N ASP A 845 22.97 -13.69 28.56
CA ASP A 845 22.12 -12.55 28.96
C ASP A 845 22.76 -11.19 28.65
N ASN A 846 24.09 -11.13 28.57
CA ASN A 846 24.85 -9.92 28.24
C ASN A 846 25.08 -9.74 26.71
N ALA A 847 24.25 -10.35 25.87
CA ALA A 847 24.43 -10.33 24.42
C ALA A 847 24.38 -8.93 23.80
N LEU A 848 23.72 -7.96 24.44
CA LEU A 848 23.65 -6.57 23.95
C LEU A 848 24.76 -5.66 24.48
N GLU A 849 25.54 -6.14 25.45
CA GLU A 849 26.68 -5.41 26.00
C GLU A 849 27.88 -5.51 25.06
N TRP A 850 28.58 -4.39 24.88
CA TRP A 850 29.86 -4.37 24.15
C TRP A 850 30.97 -4.79 25.11
N LEU A 851 31.34 -6.07 25.08
CA LEU A 851 32.26 -6.70 26.03
C LEU A 851 33.42 -7.38 25.28
N PRO A 852 34.52 -6.66 24.97
CA PRO A 852 35.64 -7.23 24.22
C PRO A 852 36.36 -8.40 24.91
N SER A 853 36.39 -8.44 26.25
CA SER A 853 37.06 -9.51 27.00
C SER A 853 36.50 -10.91 26.72
N ARG A 854 35.26 -11.04 26.22
CA ARG A 854 34.68 -12.36 25.87
C ARG A 854 35.48 -13.11 24.81
N TRP A 855 36.28 -12.38 24.03
CA TRP A 855 37.11 -12.90 22.97
C TRP A 855 38.50 -13.34 23.43
N ILE A 856 38.83 -13.18 24.72
CA ILE A 856 40.10 -13.58 25.28
C ILE A 856 39.89 -14.64 26.35
N THR A 857 40.60 -15.76 26.20
CA THR A 857 40.78 -16.78 27.23
C THR A 857 42.24 -16.81 27.64
N ARG A 858 42.51 -17.01 28.93
CA ARG A 858 43.87 -17.16 29.43
C ARG A 858 44.21 -18.65 29.57
N ASP A 859 45.26 -19.05 28.87
CA ASP A 859 45.90 -20.36 29.00
C ASP A 859 47.08 -20.22 29.99
N GLU A 860 47.25 -21.19 30.89
CA GLU A 860 48.32 -21.15 31.90
C GLU A 860 49.72 -21.26 31.28
N THR A 861 49.84 -21.86 30.10
CA THR A 861 51.13 -22.15 29.43
C THR A 861 51.42 -21.22 28.26
N GLU A 862 50.41 -20.83 27.49
CA GLU A 862 50.56 -20.06 26.25
C GLU A 862 50.04 -18.61 26.37
N GLY A 863 49.58 -18.19 27.56
CA GLY A 863 49.11 -16.83 27.83
C GLY A 863 47.73 -16.53 27.24
N GLU A 864 47.50 -15.29 26.82
CA GLU A 864 46.22 -14.89 26.23
C GLU A 864 46.01 -15.51 24.85
N LYS A 865 44.83 -16.08 24.61
CA LYS A 865 44.40 -16.68 23.34
C LYS A 865 43.04 -16.13 22.94
N MET A 866 42.79 -16.08 21.63
CA MET A 866 41.46 -15.78 21.11
C MET A 866 40.47 -16.91 21.44
N THR A 867 39.35 -16.57 22.08
CA THR A 867 38.27 -17.51 22.38
C THR A 867 37.69 -18.12 21.10
N VAL A 868 37.52 -19.44 21.08
CA VAL A 868 36.83 -20.13 19.98
C VAL A 868 35.32 -20.11 20.21
N MET A 869 34.60 -19.31 19.44
CA MET A 869 33.14 -19.24 19.52
C MET A 869 32.46 -20.49 18.94
N PRO A 870 31.24 -20.83 19.40
CA PRO A 870 30.45 -21.91 18.81
C PRO A 870 30.32 -21.77 17.29
N THR A 871 30.34 -22.89 16.57
CA THR A 871 30.26 -22.90 15.11
C THR A 871 28.99 -22.17 14.63
N GLY A 872 29.19 -21.19 13.76
CA GLY A 872 28.10 -20.39 13.20
C GLY A 872 27.57 -19.28 14.10
N ALA A 873 28.05 -19.11 15.34
CA ALA A 873 27.61 -18.01 16.22
C ALA A 873 28.17 -16.64 15.82
N PHE A 874 29.33 -16.62 15.13
CA PHE A 874 29.99 -15.39 14.69
C PHE A 874 30.42 -15.47 13.22
N LEU A 875 29.65 -14.83 12.33
CA LEU A 875 29.83 -14.85 10.88
C LEU A 875 30.00 -13.46 10.21
N PRO A 876 30.81 -12.51 10.73
CA PRO A 876 30.93 -11.17 10.12
C PRO A 876 31.53 -11.19 8.70
N TRP A 877 32.34 -12.20 8.37
CA TRP A 877 32.89 -12.43 7.03
C TRP A 877 32.17 -13.57 6.27
N ALA A 878 30.98 -13.96 6.74
CA ALA A 878 30.31 -15.22 6.39
C ALA A 878 31.18 -16.46 6.71
N ALA A 879 30.79 -17.62 6.19
CA ALA A 879 31.53 -18.89 6.34
C ALA A 879 31.50 -19.73 5.04
N GLY A 880 32.25 -20.83 5.07
CA GLY A 880 32.30 -21.79 3.98
C GLY A 880 33.05 -21.27 2.74
N PRO A 881 32.80 -21.85 1.55
CA PRO A 881 33.56 -21.53 0.33
C PRO A 881 33.46 -20.07 -0.13
N ARG A 882 32.47 -19.32 0.38
CA ARG A 882 32.20 -17.92 0.06
C ARG A 882 32.66 -16.94 1.14
N VAL A 883 33.46 -17.39 2.11
CA VAL A 883 34.07 -16.52 3.12
C VAL A 883 34.80 -15.34 2.47
N CYS A 884 34.71 -14.16 3.07
CA CYS A 884 35.36 -12.96 2.55
C CYS A 884 36.87 -13.21 2.34
N PRO A 885 37.43 -12.98 1.14
CA PRO A 885 38.87 -13.15 0.92
C PRO A 885 39.67 -12.06 1.66
N GLY A 886 39.12 -10.85 1.79
CA GLY A 886 39.71 -9.74 2.52
C GLY A 886 39.59 -9.83 4.05
N LYS A 887 39.23 -10.99 4.63
CA LYS A 887 39.12 -11.13 6.10
C LYS A 887 40.43 -10.72 6.77
N LYS A 888 41.54 -11.32 6.36
CA LYS A 888 42.87 -11.06 6.91
C LYS A 888 43.29 -9.60 6.68
N PHE A 889 43.16 -9.11 5.45
CA PHE A 889 43.38 -7.70 5.09
C PHE A 889 42.71 -6.74 6.08
N SER A 890 41.40 -6.88 6.29
CA SER A 890 40.64 -5.99 7.19
C SER A 890 41.06 -6.10 8.65
N GLN A 891 41.49 -7.29 9.10
CA GLN A 891 41.99 -7.47 10.46
C GLN A 891 43.34 -6.79 10.65
N VAL A 892 44.23 -6.89 9.66
CA VAL A 892 45.57 -6.28 9.70
C VAL A 892 45.46 -4.76 9.67
N GLU A 893 44.65 -4.21 8.75
CA GLU A 893 44.37 -2.78 8.69
C GLU A 893 43.81 -2.27 10.02
N PHE A 894 42.78 -2.91 10.56
CA PHE A 894 42.16 -2.49 11.80
C PHE A 894 43.12 -2.52 13.00
N VAL A 895 43.90 -3.62 13.14
CA VAL A 895 44.86 -3.77 14.24
C VAL A 895 45.99 -2.75 14.11
N ALA A 896 46.52 -2.50 12.91
CA ALA A 896 47.56 -1.50 12.68
C ALA A 896 47.09 -0.09 13.07
N VAL A 897 45.88 0.30 12.66
CA VAL A 897 45.31 1.62 12.98
C VAL A 897 45.06 1.77 14.48
N LEU A 898 44.42 0.80 15.13
CA LEU A 898 44.17 0.89 16.57
C LEU A 898 45.44 0.76 17.40
N ALA A 899 46.43 -0.03 16.99
CA ALA A 899 47.72 -0.09 17.68
C ALA A 899 48.43 1.27 17.58
N SER A 900 48.38 1.93 16.41
CA SER A 900 48.92 3.28 16.22
C SER A 900 48.23 4.31 17.13
N LEU A 901 46.89 4.24 17.20
CA LEU A 901 46.11 5.07 18.12
C LEU A 901 46.53 4.82 19.57
N LEU A 902 46.44 3.57 20.04
CA LEU A 902 46.62 3.23 21.45
C LEU A 902 48.06 3.41 21.92
N LYS A 903 49.08 3.28 21.05
CA LYS A 903 50.49 3.48 21.40
C LYS A 903 50.82 4.93 21.77
N GLU A 904 50.20 5.90 21.10
CA GLU A 904 50.58 7.32 21.21
C GLU A 904 49.47 8.23 21.75
N TYR A 905 48.20 7.82 21.61
CA TYR A 905 47.04 8.65 21.88
C TYR A 905 45.94 7.90 22.63
N THR A 906 45.03 8.68 23.21
CA THR A 906 43.77 8.24 23.80
C THR A 906 42.65 9.06 23.16
N VAL A 907 41.53 8.44 22.84
CA VAL A 907 40.30 9.13 22.42
C VAL A 907 39.31 9.22 23.57
N GLU A 908 38.66 10.36 23.73
CA GLU A 908 37.66 10.60 24.78
C GLU A 908 36.48 11.43 24.27
N PRO A 909 35.34 11.45 24.97
CA PRO A 909 34.21 12.30 24.59
C PRO A 909 34.58 13.79 24.67
N ASP A 910 34.11 14.58 23.71
CA ASP A 910 34.27 16.04 23.73
C ASP A 910 33.28 16.67 24.73
N ALA A 911 33.70 16.75 26.00
CA ALA A 911 32.93 17.33 27.09
C ALA A 911 33.78 18.32 27.90
N ASP A 912 33.21 19.49 28.18
CA ASP A 912 33.77 20.50 29.07
C ASP A 912 33.36 20.16 30.52
N GLY A 913 34.18 19.37 31.22
CA GLY A 913 33.99 19.04 32.64
C GLY A 913 34.53 17.67 33.06
N GLU A 914 34.62 17.45 34.37
CA GLU A 914 34.99 16.17 34.99
C GLU A 914 33.77 15.44 35.60
N GLY A 915 33.92 14.15 35.93
CA GLY A 915 32.88 13.38 36.61
C GLY A 915 31.62 13.12 35.77
N ASP A 916 30.46 13.48 36.31
CA ASP A 916 29.13 13.17 35.74
C ASP A 916 28.94 13.65 34.30
N LEU A 917 29.55 14.78 33.92
CA LEU A 917 29.47 15.33 32.57
C LEU A 917 30.16 14.42 31.53
N LYS A 918 31.30 13.81 31.90
CA LYS A 918 32.02 12.87 31.04
C LYS A 918 31.24 11.56 30.89
N THR A 919 30.62 11.08 31.97
CA THR A 919 29.72 9.92 31.94
C THR A 919 28.52 10.16 31.02
N ALA A 920 27.86 11.33 31.13
CA ALA A 920 26.74 11.69 30.26
C ALA A 920 27.17 11.77 28.78
N ALA A 921 28.36 12.30 28.49
CA ALA A 921 28.90 12.36 27.14
C ALA A 921 29.22 10.96 26.57
N SER A 922 29.80 10.06 27.37
CA SER A 922 29.99 8.65 26.98
C SER A 922 28.67 7.95 26.66
N MET A 923 27.64 8.14 27.48
CA MET A 923 26.31 7.61 27.23
C MET A 923 25.70 8.17 25.94
N ALA A 924 25.87 9.47 25.67
CA ALA A 924 25.41 10.11 24.44
C ALA A 924 26.11 9.54 23.20
N LEU A 925 27.43 9.30 23.27
CA LEU A 925 28.18 8.65 22.18
C LEU A 925 27.68 7.24 21.89
N MET A 926 27.42 6.43 22.92
CA MET A 926 26.85 5.09 22.74
C MET A 926 25.46 5.15 22.10
N GLU A 927 24.64 6.12 22.48
CA GLU A 927 23.30 6.28 21.92
C GLU A 927 23.36 6.70 20.44
N GLU A 928 24.23 7.64 20.08
CA GLU A 928 24.44 8.02 18.68
C GLU A 928 25.02 6.87 17.85
N ALA A 929 25.93 6.05 18.40
CA ALA A 929 26.40 4.82 17.72
C ALA A 929 25.25 3.82 17.50
N LYS A 930 24.35 3.65 18.47
CA LYS A 930 23.16 2.80 18.34
C LYS A 930 22.18 3.34 17.30
N GLN A 931 22.10 4.65 17.10
CA GLN A 931 21.35 5.29 16.03
C GLN A 931 22.03 5.11 14.67
N SER A 932 21.98 3.89 14.16
CA SER A 932 22.55 3.51 12.87
C SER A 932 21.48 3.28 11.81
N SER A 933 21.87 3.44 10.54
CA SER A 933 21.02 3.19 9.39
C SER A 933 21.72 2.29 8.39
N PHE A 934 20.95 1.49 7.65
CA PHE A 934 21.48 0.57 6.65
C PHE A 934 21.27 1.10 5.23
N ASN A 935 22.36 1.55 4.60
CA ASN A 935 22.40 1.99 3.21
C ASN A 935 23.50 1.19 2.50
N PHE A 936 23.16 -0.04 2.07
CA PHE A 936 24.07 -1.10 1.60
C PHE A 936 25.00 -1.68 2.68
N LEU A 937 25.53 -0.83 3.57
CA LEU A 937 26.24 -1.20 4.79
C LEU A 937 25.65 -0.44 5.99
N LEU A 938 25.90 -0.95 7.19
CA LEU A 938 25.54 -0.28 8.44
C LEU A 938 26.45 0.92 8.68
N LYS A 939 25.85 2.09 8.93
CA LYS A 939 26.55 3.35 9.19
C LYS A 939 25.84 4.12 10.30
N VAL A 940 26.56 4.94 11.06
CA VAL A 940 25.95 5.89 12.01
C VAL A 940 25.03 6.83 11.24
N LYS A 941 23.85 7.13 11.78
CA LYS A 941 22.85 7.96 11.11
C LYS A 941 23.18 9.45 11.15
N HIS A 942 23.78 9.90 12.25
CA HIS A 942 24.14 11.30 12.52
C HIS A 942 25.63 11.44 12.86
N PRO A 943 26.54 11.08 11.95
CA PRO A 943 27.98 11.10 12.25
C PRO A 943 28.50 12.50 12.59
N GLU A 944 27.83 13.57 12.16
CA GLU A 944 28.12 14.97 12.50
C GLU A 944 27.95 15.30 13.99
N LYS A 945 27.18 14.49 14.73
CA LYS A 945 26.98 14.67 16.17
C LYS A 945 28.05 14.00 17.01
N ILE A 946 28.83 13.09 16.41
CA ILE A 946 29.94 12.44 17.11
C ILE A 946 31.08 13.44 17.21
N LYS A 947 31.40 13.82 18.45
CA LYS A 947 32.50 14.71 18.80
C LYS A 947 33.40 14.03 19.82
N LEU A 948 34.68 13.90 19.49
CA LEU A 948 35.69 13.28 20.31
C LEU A 948 36.87 14.24 20.51
N ARG A 949 37.71 13.99 21.51
CA ARG A 949 39.05 14.58 21.59
C ARG A 949 40.09 13.48 21.45
N CYS A 950 41.13 13.75 20.68
CA CYS A 950 42.30 12.89 20.56
C CYS A 950 43.42 13.52 21.38
N VAL A 951 43.78 12.88 22.49
CA VAL A 951 44.74 13.40 23.47
C VAL A 951 46.00 12.56 23.40
N ARG A 952 47.16 13.19 23.29
CA ARG A 952 48.43 12.46 23.33
C ARG A 952 48.62 11.86 24.71
N ARG A 953 48.96 10.57 24.79
CA ARG A 953 49.28 9.92 26.06
C ARG A 953 50.55 10.58 26.61
N SER A 954 50.50 11.09 27.83
CA SER A 954 51.65 11.74 28.46
C SER A 954 52.78 10.73 28.70
N GLU A 955 54.03 11.16 28.51
CA GLU A 955 55.26 10.36 28.59
C GLU A 955 55.61 9.79 29.98
N ASN A 956 54.65 9.65 30.90
CA ASN A 956 54.91 8.90 32.14
C ASN A 956 54.81 7.39 31.85
N ARG A 957 55.79 6.90 31.08
CA ARG A 957 56.19 5.49 31.01
C ARG A 957 56.86 5.15 32.34
N ALA A 958 56.09 4.64 33.29
CA ALA A 958 56.61 4.01 34.50
C ALA A 958 56.16 2.55 34.52
#